data_AF-A0A9W8H269-F1
#
_entry.id   AF-A0A9W8H269-F1
#
_cell.length_a   1.000
_cell.length_b   1.000
_cell.length_c   1.000
_cell.angle_alpha   90.00
_cell.angle_beta   90.00
_cell.angle_gamma   90.00
#
_symmetry.space_group_name_H-M   'P 1'
#
loop_
_entity.id
_entity.type
_entity.pdbx_description
1 polymer ?
#
loop_
_entity_poly.entity_id
_entity_poly.type
_entity_poly.pdbx_seq_one_letter_code
_entity_poly.pdbx_strand_id
1 'polypeptide(L)'
;MALQVHIHPPLGAHTCVRESVISFRVYFVYDSRVLVDGAIPRAGRVEIWSDMYGGGWQAVPLVEYKVTKASNKAGSIDTETVSELMFFDWSQVGSSHCIQQYSLDMQISSSMSRRFEFTVRWQYESMSRDQDKWHWAGGIGQNAQVSLIHGRAPDPDRTPLNYWRQKLRSAFEPLDAGEGSLKQHHLQALADSWRTSSTSASCLFKLDPAKVKKCVDSWLSIGRIANVERYLAYVRKDPFWIIPCYGGHNLETNGMDIVLILAELSTGAYVSLMPLTHNPSVDCTPVLRSSNTGVLSVHTSQAVPLHAIRIAATINTRPYEAVRELFSRVQQSLPSRHPASIPKIPHKPAALHAVALDTHLGYCTWNTFYQQVSHSKIVSAIRDICQIGISSGQPQPAWVVIDDGWQSVNRYDGFGQLGDMHANNEKFPGQFNQTVSELKELGISRVGVWHALWGYWGGIDPDGPLAQRYPVERCHRKWSPVADECDVWLIARAAIASFYDEFYGWLQSEGVSFVKVDYQAAFETLEGYGEEISISAMYSAYMDAMESAALRHFGPGSVIYCMAQSPQLIARALQSSKQEQPEYPPLQRSLIRNSDDYFPDVPSSHSWHIQCNLANSVWSRCLGRHFVADWDMFKPGKQESGMHAASRMLSGGPVYITGGPSDYRSQELGRYVGTSGVFAERYAQFLDCNLLFSDMTKVSGLLTASAAAPNAEAVLVTVYNTTSNNLVSSIPLSRLYENIMLETDDTS
;
A
#
# COMPACT_ATOMS: atom_id res chain seq x y z
N MET A 1 -17.84 33.68 -4.41
CA MET A 1 -16.42 33.91 -4.78
C MET A 1 -15.55 33.04 -3.87
N ALA A 2 -14.63 32.24 -4.41
CA ALA A 2 -13.67 31.49 -3.60
C ALA A 2 -12.27 31.71 -4.16
N LEU A 3 -11.50 32.58 -3.49
CA LEU A 3 -10.04 32.59 -3.68
C LEU A 3 -9.52 31.33 -2.99
N GLN A 4 -9.04 30.36 -3.76
CA GLN A 4 -8.34 29.21 -3.20
C GLN A 4 -6.86 29.48 -3.24
N VAL A 5 -6.21 29.32 -2.09
CA VAL A 5 -4.77 29.46 -1.89
C VAL A 5 -4.19 28.06 -1.76
N HIS A 6 -3.48 27.58 -2.78
CA HIS A 6 -2.78 26.30 -2.71
C HIS A 6 -1.31 26.53 -2.43
N ILE A 7 -0.72 25.69 -1.57
CA ILE A 7 0.61 25.94 -1.03
C ILE A 7 1.46 24.68 -1.11
N HIS A 8 2.72 24.84 -1.50
CA HIS A 8 3.74 23.80 -1.37
C HIS A 8 4.82 24.28 -0.39
N PRO A 9 5.16 23.52 0.67
CA PRO A 9 4.55 22.25 1.04
C PRO A 9 3.08 22.34 1.49
N PRO A 10 2.27 21.25 1.37
CA PRO A 10 0.85 21.26 1.71
C PRO A 10 0.56 21.61 3.17
N LEU A 11 -0.52 22.34 3.44
CA LEU A 11 -1.00 22.59 4.81
C LEU A 11 -1.47 21.28 5.46
N GLY A 12 -1.10 21.09 6.74
CA GLY A 12 -1.33 19.85 7.48
C GLY A 12 -0.32 18.74 7.19
N ALA A 13 0.58 18.91 6.22
CA ALA A 13 1.71 17.99 6.00
C ALA A 13 2.93 18.41 6.83
N HIS A 14 3.72 17.42 7.22
CA HIS A 14 5.04 17.63 7.79
C HIS A 14 6.12 17.39 6.73
N THR A 15 6.81 18.46 6.35
CA THR A 15 7.81 18.45 5.27
C THR A 15 9.22 18.68 5.81
N CYS A 16 10.14 17.82 5.39
CA CYS A 16 11.56 18.01 5.65
C CYS A 16 12.22 18.69 4.45
N VAL A 17 12.93 19.79 4.68
CA VAL A 17 13.63 20.55 3.63
C VAL A 17 15.14 20.49 3.85
N ARG A 18 15.89 20.19 2.78
CA ARG A 18 17.35 20.03 2.78
C ARG A 18 18.08 21.17 2.07
N GLU A 19 17.33 22.05 1.42
CA GLU A 19 17.86 23.12 0.56
C GLU A 19 18.24 24.34 1.40
N SER A 20 19.07 25.23 0.82
CA SER A 20 19.34 26.55 1.40
C SER A 20 18.23 27.55 1.11
N VAL A 21 17.20 27.15 0.37
CA VAL A 21 16.06 27.96 -0.03
C VAL A 21 14.80 27.13 0.17
N ILE A 22 13.73 27.73 0.68
CA ILE A 22 12.39 27.14 0.64
C ILE A 22 11.58 27.91 -0.36
N SER A 23 11.20 27.23 -1.44
CA SER A 23 10.23 27.76 -2.39
C SER A 23 8.82 27.43 -1.91
N PHE A 24 8.11 28.45 -1.47
CA PHE A 24 6.67 28.41 -1.28
C PHE A 24 5.99 28.78 -2.58
N ARG A 25 5.10 27.92 -3.08
CA ARG A 25 4.28 28.27 -4.25
C ARG A 25 2.88 28.56 -3.80
N VAL A 26 2.38 29.75 -4.12
CA VAL A 26 1.02 30.16 -3.81
C VAL A 26 0.24 30.29 -5.11
N TYR A 27 -0.83 29.50 -5.22
CA TYR A 27 -1.74 29.55 -6.35
C TYR A 27 -3.00 30.26 -5.93
N PHE A 28 -3.42 31.25 -6.71
CA PHE A 28 -4.76 31.80 -6.63
C PHE A 28 -5.60 31.27 -7.77
N VAL A 29 -6.69 30.59 -7.41
CA VAL A 29 -7.63 30.06 -8.38
C VAL A 29 -8.91 30.88 -8.34
N TYR A 30 -9.31 31.38 -9.51
CA TYR A 30 -10.58 32.04 -9.74
C TYR A 30 -11.54 31.10 -10.49
N ASP A 31 -12.70 30.82 -9.90
CA ASP A 31 -13.81 30.09 -10.56
C ASP A 31 -15.05 30.98 -10.66
N SER A 32 -15.39 31.39 -11.89
CA SER A 32 -16.56 32.23 -12.16
C SER A 32 -17.90 31.51 -11.98
N ARG A 33 -17.92 30.20 -11.70
CA ARG A 33 -19.15 29.41 -11.50
C ARG A 33 -19.70 29.48 -10.07
N VAL A 34 -18.96 30.05 -9.12
CA VAL A 34 -19.33 30.16 -7.69
C VAL A 34 -19.77 31.59 -7.34
N LEU A 35 -20.63 32.18 -8.18
CA LEU A 35 -21.13 33.55 -8.01
C LEU A 35 -22.41 33.57 -7.16
N VAL A 36 -22.33 34.28 -6.04
CA VAL A 36 -23.47 34.91 -5.36
C VAL A 36 -23.04 36.37 -5.14
N ASP A 37 -23.82 37.33 -5.65
CA ASP A 37 -23.71 38.79 -5.46
C ASP A 37 -22.50 39.57 -6.05
N GLY A 38 -22.31 39.47 -7.37
CA GLY A 38 -22.24 40.67 -8.22
C GLY A 38 -21.04 41.65 -8.21
N ALA A 39 -19.99 41.50 -7.39
CA ALA A 39 -18.79 42.35 -7.50
C ALA A 39 -17.48 41.56 -7.34
N ILE A 40 -16.50 41.84 -8.23
CA ILE A 40 -15.19 41.18 -8.30
C ILE A 40 -14.14 42.05 -7.59
N PRO A 41 -13.48 41.58 -6.51
CA PRO A 41 -12.27 42.19 -5.97
C PRO A 41 -11.18 42.25 -7.04
N ARG A 42 -10.72 43.47 -7.35
CA ARG A 42 -9.74 43.70 -8.43
C ARG A 42 -8.33 43.31 -8.02
N ALA A 43 -7.98 43.49 -6.76
CA ALA A 43 -6.65 43.20 -6.23
C ALA A 43 -6.72 42.74 -4.77
N GLY A 44 -5.61 42.29 -4.23
CA GLY A 44 -5.49 41.88 -2.83
C GLY A 44 -4.05 41.59 -2.44
N ARG A 45 -3.87 41.22 -1.16
CA ARG A 45 -2.56 41.03 -0.54
C ARG A 45 -2.43 39.65 0.07
N VAL A 46 -1.23 39.07 0.01
CA VAL A 46 -0.92 37.76 0.60
C VAL A 46 0.36 37.82 1.40
N GLU A 47 0.35 37.10 2.52
CA GLU A 47 1.49 36.93 3.41
C GLU A 47 1.67 35.47 3.78
N ILE A 48 2.93 35.04 3.87
CA ILE A 48 3.31 33.82 4.56
C ILE A 48 3.61 34.21 6.01
N TRP A 49 2.97 33.53 6.95
CA TRP A 49 3.17 33.71 8.38
C TRP A 49 3.88 32.49 8.95
N SER A 50 4.85 32.70 9.83
CA SER A 50 5.68 31.62 10.38
C SER A 50 6.25 32.00 11.75
N ASP A 51 6.49 31.00 12.60
CA ASP A 51 7.18 31.15 13.89
C ASP A 51 8.71 30.92 13.79
N MET A 52 9.22 30.74 12.58
CA MET A 52 10.59 30.30 12.30
C MET A 52 11.75 31.12 12.87
N TYR A 53 11.52 32.40 13.22
CA TYR A 53 12.57 33.26 13.77
C TYR A 53 12.67 33.18 15.30
N GLY A 54 11.90 32.30 15.95
CA GLY A 54 12.00 32.02 17.39
C GLY A 54 11.42 33.12 18.30
N GLY A 55 10.89 34.21 17.74
CA GLY A 55 10.23 35.32 18.45
C GLY A 55 8.71 35.30 18.42
N GLY A 56 8.10 34.18 17.99
CA GLY A 56 6.67 34.06 17.73
C GLY A 56 6.32 34.22 16.24
N TRP A 57 5.02 34.11 15.95
CA TRP A 57 4.47 34.18 14.59
C TRP A 57 4.59 35.57 13.99
N GLN A 58 5.18 35.67 12.80
CA GLN A 58 5.32 36.93 12.05
C GLN A 58 5.29 36.69 10.54
N ALA A 59 5.13 37.76 9.76
CA ALA A 59 5.22 37.70 8.31
C ALA A 59 6.66 37.37 7.88
N VAL A 60 6.80 36.49 6.88
CA VAL A 60 8.08 36.11 6.29
C VAL A 60 8.41 37.10 5.16
N PRO A 61 9.63 37.68 5.12
CA PRO A 61 10.10 38.42 3.95
C PRO A 61 10.31 37.49 2.75
N LEU A 62 9.70 37.80 1.60
CA LEU A 62 9.70 36.93 0.42
C LEU A 62 10.33 37.63 -0.78
N VAL A 63 11.00 36.85 -1.63
CA VAL A 63 11.42 37.30 -2.96
C VAL A 63 10.31 36.91 -3.94
N GLU A 64 9.68 37.91 -4.55
CA GLU A 64 8.64 37.68 -5.57
C GLU A 64 9.26 37.39 -6.94
N TYR A 65 8.82 36.31 -7.57
CA TYR A 65 9.06 36.05 -8.99
C TYR A 65 7.73 35.97 -9.75
N LYS A 66 7.48 36.93 -10.66
CA LYS A 66 6.32 36.86 -11.56
C LYS A 66 6.65 35.97 -12.75
N VAL A 67 5.91 34.86 -12.89
CA VAL A 67 5.96 34.01 -14.08
C VAL A 67 4.83 34.43 -15.01
N THR A 68 5.13 35.26 -16.02
CA THR A 68 4.18 35.55 -17.10
C THR A 68 4.11 34.38 -18.07
N LYS A 69 2.89 33.95 -18.44
CA LYS A 69 2.68 32.93 -19.46
C LYS A 69 3.27 33.42 -20.80
N ALA A 70 4.39 32.85 -21.21
CA ALA A 70 4.85 32.89 -22.59
C ALA A 70 5.05 31.47 -23.12
N SER A 71 4.52 31.24 -24.31
CA SER A 71 4.63 30.04 -25.16
C SER A 71 5.91 29.21 -25.00
N ASN A 72 5.77 27.91 -24.72
CA ASN A 72 6.67 26.76 -25.01
C ASN A 72 8.21 26.93 -24.99
N LYS A 73 8.78 27.95 -24.35
CA LYS A 73 10.21 28.08 -24.06
C LYS A 73 10.36 28.56 -22.62
N ALA A 74 11.35 28.01 -21.91
CA ALA A 74 11.67 28.35 -20.53
C ALA A 74 11.63 29.88 -20.34
N GLY A 75 10.67 30.37 -19.56
CA GLY A 75 10.44 31.80 -19.36
C GLY A 75 11.63 32.44 -18.64
N SER A 76 12.03 33.63 -19.09
CA SER A 76 12.96 34.49 -18.36
C SER A 76 12.27 35.07 -17.12
N ILE A 77 12.99 35.09 -16.00
CA ILE A 77 12.55 35.70 -14.75
C ILE A 77 12.74 37.21 -14.89
N ASP A 78 11.64 37.97 -14.97
CA ASP A 78 11.68 39.43 -14.99
C ASP A 78 11.41 39.97 -13.56
N THR A 79 12.45 40.57 -12.98
CA THR A 79 12.50 41.38 -11.74
C THR A 79 12.55 40.65 -10.39
N GLU A 80 13.51 41.09 -9.54
CA GLU A 80 13.66 40.71 -8.13
C GLU A 80 13.17 41.87 -7.25
N THR A 81 12.10 41.66 -6.48
CA THR A 81 11.70 42.58 -5.41
C THR A 81 11.50 41.79 -4.12
N VAL A 82 12.17 42.21 -3.04
CA VAL A 82 12.01 41.63 -1.70
C VAL A 82 10.90 42.39 -0.98
N SER A 83 9.82 41.71 -0.59
CA SER A 83 8.68 42.30 0.14
C SER A 83 8.09 41.28 1.11
N GLU A 84 7.63 41.75 2.27
CA GLU A 84 6.82 40.94 3.21
C GLU A 84 5.36 40.78 2.75
N LEU A 85 4.93 41.62 1.79
CA LEU A 85 3.59 41.69 1.26
C LEU A 85 3.60 41.56 -0.26
N MET A 86 2.79 40.63 -0.79
CA MET A 86 2.61 40.43 -2.22
C MET A 86 1.26 40.95 -2.67
N PHE A 87 1.21 41.61 -3.83
CA PHE A 87 -0.02 42.12 -4.44
C PHE A 87 -0.44 41.27 -5.64
N PHE A 88 -1.69 40.82 -5.68
CA PHE A 88 -2.29 40.20 -6.87
C PHE A 88 -3.28 41.16 -7.53
N ASP A 89 -3.39 41.12 -8.86
CA ASP A 89 -4.31 41.96 -9.64
C ASP A 89 -5.02 41.12 -10.73
N TRP A 90 -6.35 41.04 -10.65
CA TRP A 90 -7.21 40.31 -11.58
C TRP A 90 -7.69 41.15 -12.76
N SER A 91 -7.42 42.46 -12.77
CA SER A 91 -7.86 43.38 -13.82
C SER A 91 -7.33 43.04 -15.22
N GLN A 92 -6.26 42.25 -15.28
CA GLN A 92 -5.58 41.88 -16.53
C GLN A 92 -6.04 40.54 -17.13
N VAL A 93 -6.99 39.81 -16.52
CA VAL A 93 -7.33 38.45 -16.95
C VAL A 93 -8.71 38.35 -17.61
N GLY A 94 -8.74 38.05 -18.91
CA GLY A 94 -9.94 38.08 -19.74
C GLY A 94 -10.74 36.79 -19.91
N SER A 95 -10.82 35.85 -18.95
CA SER A 95 -11.68 34.64 -19.13
C SER A 95 -12.13 33.96 -17.82
N SER A 96 -13.13 33.07 -17.95
CA SER A 96 -13.95 32.45 -16.89
C SER A 96 -13.23 31.51 -15.90
N HIS A 97 -11.97 31.15 -16.15
CA HIS A 97 -11.13 30.37 -15.22
C HIS A 97 -9.69 30.88 -15.27
N CYS A 98 -9.23 31.54 -14.21
CA CYS A 98 -7.86 32.04 -14.12
C CYS A 98 -7.12 31.43 -12.94
N ILE A 99 -5.88 31.00 -13.19
CA ILE A 99 -4.93 30.64 -12.15
C ILE A 99 -3.78 31.64 -12.26
N GLN A 100 -3.60 32.46 -11.23
CA GLN A 100 -2.36 33.21 -11.04
C GLN A 100 -1.46 32.41 -10.11
N GLN A 101 -0.24 32.15 -10.55
CA GLN A 101 0.78 31.46 -9.76
C GLN A 101 1.82 32.48 -9.32
N TYR A 102 2.13 32.44 -8.04
CA TYR A 102 3.26 33.16 -7.47
C TYR A 102 4.23 32.14 -6.86
N SER A 103 5.51 32.24 -7.22
CA SER A 103 6.58 31.50 -6.55
C SER A 103 7.28 32.48 -5.61
N LEU A 104 7.40 32.06 -4.36
CA LEU A 104 7.94 32.84 -3.27
C LEU A 104 9.12 32.05 -2.73
N ASP A 105 10.33 32.56 -2.92
CA ASP A 105 11.51 31.90 -2.37
C ASP A 105 11.95 32.59 -1.08
N MET A 106 12.26 31.77 -0.09
CA MET A 106 12.79 32.20 1.18
C MET A 106 14.19 31.61 1.36
N GLN A 107 15.18 32.46 1.59
CA GLN A 107 16.55 32.03 1.88
C GLN A 107 16.65 31.49 3.31
N ILE A 108 17.21 30.29 3.47
CA ILE A 108 17.46 29.66 4.77
C ILE A 108 18.82 30.10 5.29
N SER A 109 18.84 30.61 6.53
CA SER A 109 20.08 30.92 7.25
C SER A 109 20.32 29.97 8.42
N SER A 110 21.55 29.90 8.91
CA SER A 110 21.93 29.08 10.07
C SER A 110 21.32 29.56 11.40
N SER A 111 20.73 30.76 11.44
CA SER A 111 20.11 31.32 12.65
C SER A 111 18.60 31.01 12.76
N MET A 112 18.01 30.35 11.77
CA MET A 112 16.60 30.00 11.75
C MET A 112 16.29 28.83 12.68
N SER A 113 15.05 28.77 13.19
CA SER A 113 14.59 27.61 13.95
C SER A 113 14.69 26.35 13.10
N ARG A 114 15.25 25.28 13.68
CA ARG A 114 15.37 23.98 13.03
C ARG A 114 13.99 23.40 12.64
N ARG A 115 12.95 23.78 13.37
CA ARG A 115 11.57 23.37 13.11
C ARG A 115 10.66 24.57 13.30
N PHE A 116 9.72 24.72 12.40
CA PHE A 116 8.78 25.83 12.44
C PHE A 116 7.48 25.44 11.76
N GLU A 117 6.45 26.18 12.09
CA GLU A 117 5.17 26.10 11.43
C GLU A 117 4.99 27.31 10.53
N PHE A 118 4.33 27.12 9.40
CA PHE A 118 3.93 28.23 8.57
C PHE A 118 2.50 28.06 8.09
N THR A 119 1.88 29.18 7.75
CA THR A 119 0.57 29.24 7.12
C THR A 119 0.51 30.43 6.18
N VAL A 120 -0.57 30.55 5.42
CA VAL A 120 -0.77 31.66 4.49
C VAL A 120 -2.05 32.39 4.86
N ARG A 121 -1.98 33.71 4.76
CA ARG A 121 -3.16 34.57 4.86
C ARG A 121 -3.27 35.49 3.66
N TRP A 122 -4.50 35.87 3.33
CA TRP A 122 -4.77 36.84 2.29
C TRP A 122 -5.85 37.84 2.70
N GLN A 123 -5.87 38.97 2.01
CA GLN A 123 -6.82 40.05 2.18
C GLN A 123 -7.21 40.58 0.80
N TYR A 124 -8.45 41.03 0.63
CA TYR A 124 -8.89 41.71 -0.58
C TYR A 124 -8.67 43.22 -0.47
N GLU A 125 -8.29 43.88 -1.56
CA GLU A 125 -8.34 45.34 -1.63
C GLU A 125 -9.77 45.80 -1.98
N SER A 126 -10.34 46.69 -1.17
CA SER A 126 -11.72 47.19 -1.33
C SER A 126 -11.83 48.70 -1.11
N MET A 127 -12.89 49.28 -1.70
CA MET A 127 -13.28 50.70 -1.58
C MET A 127 -14.21 50.99 -0.38
N SER A 128 -14.47 50.06 0.55
CA SER A 128 -15.29 50.30 1.75
C SER A 128 -14.68 49.70 3.04
N ARG A 129 -15.06 50.29 4.20
CA ARG A 129 -14.38 50.16 5.51
C ARG A 129 -14.51 48.81 6.24
N ASP A 130 -15.33 47.87 5.76
CA ASP A 130 -15.62 46.60 6.45
C ASP A 130 -14.91 45.36 5.84
N GLN A 131 -13.95 45.56 4.94
CA GLN A 131 -13.27 44.48 4.20
C GLN A 131 -11.76 44.36 4.49
N ASP A 132 -11.26 44.96 5.58
CA ASP A 132 -9.85 44.85 6.02
C ASP A 132 -9.51 43.53 6.75
N LYS A 133 -10.31 42.48 6.57
CA LYS A 133 -10.18 41.22 7.31
C LYS A 133 -9.25 40.25 6.59
N TRP A 134 -8.19 39.82 7.29
CA TRP A 134 -7.35 38.71 6.84
C TRP A 134 -8.09 37.38 6.90
N HIS A 135 -7.93 36.58 5.87
CA HIS A 135 -8.40 35.20 5.74
C HIS A 135 -7.22 34.25 5.79
N TRP A 136 -7.34 33.11 6.50
CA TRP A 136 -6.27 32.11 6.67
C TRP A 136 -6.54 30.85 5.85
N ALA A 137 -5.49 30.27 5.24
CA ALA A 137 -5.58 29.19 4.24
C ALA A 137 -5.96 27.79 4.77
N GLY A 138 -6.20 27.64 6.07
CA GLY A 138 -6.78 26.43 6.66
C GLY A 138 -7.59 26.69 7.94
N GLY A 139 -7.99 27.94 8.19
CA GLY A 139 -8.44 28.35 9.53
C GLY A 139 -7.29 28.37 10.56
N ILE A 140 -7.61 28.68 11.81
CA ILE A 140 -6.62 28.77 12.89
C ILE A 140 -6.21 27.34 13.31
N GLY A 141 -4.92 27.01 13.20
CA GLY A 141 -4.35 25.72 13.65
C GLY A 141 -4.11 24.68 12.55
N GLN A 142 -4.37 24.97 11.27
CA GLN A 142 -4.01 24.09 10.14
C GLN A 142 -2.72 24.56 9.45
N ASN A 143 -1.64 24.60 10.23
CA ASN A 143 -0.34 25.03 9.73
C ASN A 143 0.37 23.87 9.02
N ALA A 144 1.23 24.20 8.06
CA ALA A 144 2.21 23.26 7.56
C ALA A 144 3.40 23.23 8.53
N GLN A 145 3.90 22.03 8.83
CA GLN A 145 5.07 21.84 9.67
C GLN A 145 6.29 21.65 8.78
N VAL A 146 7.35 22.40 9.06
CA VAL A 146 8.61 22.33 8.33
C VAL A 146 9.74 21.97 9.28
N SER A 147 10.57 21.03 8.86
CA SER A 147 11.81 20.71 9.54
C SER A 147 12.99 20.93 8.61
N LEU A 148 13.92 21.77 9.06
CA LEU A 148 15.17 22.04 8.38
C LEU A 148 16.16 20.93 8.70
N ILE A 149 16.52 20.19 7.67
CA ILE A 149 17.55 19.16 7.75
C ILE A 149 18.90 19.83 7.45
N HIS A 150 19.55 20.30 8.51
CA HIS A 150 20.87 20.92 8.41
C HIS A 150 21.96 19.84 8.19
N GLY A 151 22.42 19.72 6.95
CA GLY A 151 23.55 18.87 6.61
C GLY A 151 23.51 18.46 5.14
N ARG A 152 24.65 18.50 4.45
CA ARG A 152 24.75 17.80 3.17
C ARG A 152 24.70 16.31 3.44
N ALA A 153 23.93 15.57 2.64
CA ALA A 153 24.04 14.12 2.60
C ALA A 153 25.53 13.76 2.44
N PRO A 154 26.06 12.79 3.19
CA PRO A 154 27.46 12.40 3.09
C PRO A 154 27.79 12.06 1.63
N ASP A 155 28.91 12.57 1.12
CA ASP A 155 29.39 12.21 -0.21
C ASP A 155 29.66 10.70 -0.24
N PRO A 156 28.92 9.90 -1.04
CA PRO A 156 29.07 8.45 -1.07
C PRO A 156 30.52 8.02 -1.35
N ASP A 157 31.22 8.74 -2.23
CA ASP A 157 32.57 8.38 -2.68
C ASP A 157 33.63 8.68 -1.60
N ARG A 158 33.27 9.49 -0.59
CA ARG A 158 34.17 9.93 0.49
C ARG A 158 33.72 9.46 1.88
N THR A 159 32.64 8.70 1.97
CA THR A 159 32.10 8.25 3.25
C THR A 159 32.76 6.94 3.69
N PRO A 160 33.47 6.90 4.84
CA PRO A 160 34.09 5.66 5.32
C PRO A 160 33.04 4.59 5.62
N LEU A 161 33.34 3.32 5.32
CA LEU A 161 32.42 2.19 5.54
C LEU A 161 31.84 2.12 6.98
N ASN A 162 32.61 2.51 8.00
CA ASN A 162 32.15 2.47 9.39
C ASN A 162 31.22 3.63 9.78
N TYR A 163 31.16 4.71 8.98
CA TYR A 163 30.32 5.88 9.25
C TYR A 163 28.86 5.48 9.42
N TRP A 164 28.32 4.74 8.45
CA TRP A 164 26.91 4.33 8.48
C TRP A 164 26.60 3.34 9.59
N ARG A 165 27.56 2.51 10.01
CA ARG A 165 27.39 1.65 11.21
C ARG A 165 27.24 2.49 12.46
N GLN A 166 28.08 3.50 12.62
CA GLN A 166 28.01 4.40 13.75
C GLN A 166 26.69 5.19 13.72
N LYS A 167 26.25 5.65 12.54
CA LYS A 167 24.97 6.35 12.38
C LYS A 167 23.78 5.46 12.74
N LEU A 168 23.71 4.23 12.23
CA LEU A 168 22.65 3.30 12.59
C LEU A 168 22.66 2.99 14.09
N ARG A 169 23.83 2.81 14.71
CA ARG A 169 23.91 2.64 16.17
C ARG A 169 23.37 3.86 16.91
N SER A 170 23.81 5.06 16.54
CA SER A 170 23.37 6.31 17.16
C SER A 170 21.90 6.65 16.91
N ALA A 171 21.24 5.99 15.96
CA ALA A 171 19.82 6.16 15.71
C ALA A 171 18.94 5.50 16.78
N PHE A 172 19.51 4.76 17.74
CA PHE A 172 18.77 4.15 18.83
C PHE A 172 19.19 4.71 20.18
N GLU A 173 18.25 5.31 20.90
CA GLU A 173 18.45 5.82 22.26
C GLU A 173 18.10 4.74 23.30
N PRO A 174 18.93 4.59 24.35
CA PRO A 174 18.62 3.70 25.47
C PRO A 174 17.49 4.29 26.34
N LEU A 175 16.85 3.44 27.15
CA LEU A 175 15.88 3.89 28.15
C LEU A 175 16.57 4.45 29.39
N ASP A 176 15.95 5.47 29.98
CA ASP A 176 16.31 5.96 31.30
C ASP A 176 15.99 4.91 32.39
N ALA A 177 16.76 4.94 33.48
CA ALA A 177 16.55 4.06 34.62
C ALA A 177 15.23 4.42 35.34
N GLY A 178 14.12 3.79 34.94
CA GLY A 178 12.80 4.01 35.58
C GLY A 178 11.60 3.60 34.73
N GLU A 179 11.73 3.57 33.41
CA GLU A 179 10.66 3.10 32.50
C GLU A 179 10.70 1.57 32.36
N GLY A 180 10.11 0.84 33.33
CA GLY A 180 9.79 -0.59 33.20
C GLY A 180 10.98 -1.54 33.30
N SER A 181 11.20 -2.08 34.51
CA SER A 181 12.34 -2.94 34.85
C SER A 181 12.38 -4.29 34.12
N LEU A 182 13.09 -4.34 33.00
CA LEU A 182 13.95 -5.45 32.58
C LEU A 182 15.26 -4.78 32.10
N LYS A 183 16.35 -5.05 32.82
CA LYS A 183 17.70 -4.45 32.68
C LYS A 183 17.97 -3.86 31.29
N GLN A 184 18.38 -2.58 31.23
CA GLN A 184 18.95 -1.90 30.06
C GLN A 184 19.58 -2.86 29.04
N HIS A 185 18.85 -3.20 27.99
CA HIS A 185 19.37 -3.98 26.87
C HIS A 185 19.35 -3.09 25.65
N HIS A 186 20.53 -2.61 25.26
CA HIS A 186 20.66 -1.69 24.14
C HIS A 186 20.58 -2.52 22.85
N LEU A 187 19.67 -2.20 21.93
CA LEU A 187 19.70 -2.71 20.55
C LEU A 187 21.13 -2.64 19.98
N GLN A 188 21.83 -1.54 20.26
CA GLN A 188 23.22 -1.31 19.83
C GLN A 188 24.19 -2.43 20.26
N ALA A 189 24.02 -3.00 21.46
CA ALA A 189 24.89 -4.05 21.99
C ALA A 189 24.59 -5.44 21.40
N LEU A 190 23.44 -5.57 20.73
CA LEU A 190 22.91 -6.80 20.16
C LEU A 190 23.06 -6.84 18.62
N ALA A 191 23.76 -5.85 18.05
CA ALA A 191 23.88 -5.64 16.62
C ALA A 191 24.92 -6.57 15.99
N ASP A 192 24.45 -7.63 15.36
CA ASP A 192 25.31 -8.60 14.69
C ASP A 192 25.20 -8.49 13.17
N SER A 193 26.17 -9.09 12.48
CA SER A 193 26.12 -9.37 11.03
C SER A 193 26.04 -8.12 10.13
N TRP A 194 26.77 -7.05 10.43
CA TRP A 194 26.76 -5.80 9.67
C TRP A 194 27.04 -5.96 8.17
N ARG A 195 26.27 -5.24 7.34
CA ARG A 195 26.58 -4.90 5.94
C ARG A 195 26.62 -3.38 5.82
N THR A 196 27.50 -2.91 4.95
CA THR A 196 27.80 -1.48 4.78
C THR A 196 28.12 -1.19 3.34
N SER A 197 27.61 -0.06 2.84
CA SER A 197 27.97 0.52 1.56
C SER A 197 28.44 1.96 1.77
N SER A 198 28.70 2.68 0.67
CA SER A 198 28.98 4.12 0.68
C SER A 198 27.79 4.97 1.16
N THR A 199 26.56 4.46 1.04
CA THR A 199 25.31 5.21 1.31
C THR A 199 24.46 4.62 2.41
N SER A 200 24.82 3.45 2.95
CA SER A 200 23.97 2.72 3.88
C SER A 200 24.69 1.79 4.83
N ALA A 201 23.97 1.38 5.87
CA ALA A 201 24.31 0.21 6.67
C ALA A 201 23.06 -0.58 7.03
N SER A 202 23.22 -1.89 7.14
CA SER A 202 22.18 -2.80 7.62
C SER A 202 22.72 -3.84 8.58
N CYS A 203 21.89 -4.29 9.51
CA CYS A 203 22.25 -5.32 10.48
C CYS A 203 21.03 -6.15 10.90
N LEU A 204 21.31 -7.26 11.61
CA LEU A 204 20.29 -8.03 12.31
C LEU A 204 20.60 -7.97 13.80
N PHE A 205 19.68 -7.42 14.58
CA PHE A 205 19.79 -7.43 16.02
C PHE A 205 19.36 -8.80 16.57
N LYS A 206 20.20 -9.38 17.43
CA LYS A 206 19.99 -10.67 18.08
C LYS A 206 19.44 -10.46 19.49
N LEU A 207 18.24 -10.94 19.79
CA LEU A 207 17.71 -10.85 21.15
C LEU A 207 18.32 -11.99 21.99
N ASP A 208 19.24 -11.67 22.91
CA ASP A 208 20.00 -12.65 23.71
C ASP A 208 19.20 -13.16 24.94
N PRO A 209 18.96 -14.48 25.07
CA PRO A 209 18.21 -15.07 26.18
C PRO A 209 18.97 -15.09 27.52
N ALA A 210 20.30 -14.96 27.56
CA ALA A 210 21.06 -15.06 28.81
C ALA A 210 20.73 -13.95 29.84
N LYS A 211 20.04 -12.89 29.40
CA LYS A 211 19.73 -11.72 30.24
C LYS A 211 18.24 -11.46 30.48
N VAL A 212 17.34 -12.24 29.86
CA VAL A 212 15.88 -12.05 29.98
C VAL A 212 15.21 -13.38 30.37
N LYS A 213 14.79 -13.50 31.63
CA LYS A 213 14.09 -14.69 32.15
C LYS A 213 12.61 -14.59 31.78
N LYS A 214 12.15 -15.49 30.90
CA LYS A 214 10.75 -15.83 30.55
C LYS A 214 9.72 -14.71 30.68
N CYS A 215 9.21 -14.22 29.56
CA CYS A 215 7.96 -13.51 29.54
C CYS A 215 6.80 -14.46 29.23
N VAL A 216 5.80 -14.45 30.09
CA VAL A 216 4.41 -14.66 29.69
C VAL A 216 3.93 -13.24 29.34
N ASP A 217 3.26 -13.03 28.20
CA ASP A 217 2.95 -11.70 27.62
C ASP A 217 4.20 -10.86 27.26
N SER A 218 5.08 -11.42 26.44
CA SER A 218 6.44 -10.94 26.14
C SER A 218 6.53 -9.64 25.37
N TRP A 219 6.81 -8.54 26.08
CA TRP A 219 7.31 -7.31 25.48
C TRP A 219 8.76 -7.06 25.91
N LEU A 220 9.68 -7.10 24.94
CA LEU A 220 11.05 -6.64 25.16
C LEU A 220 11.16 -5.22 24.64
N SER A 221 11.37 -4.26 25.53
CA SER A 221 11.68 -2.89 25.10
C SER A 221 13.04 -2.85 24.39
N ILE A 222 13.06 -2.16 23.25
CA ILE A 222 14.24 -2.02 22.40
C ILE A 222 14.74 -0.57 22.33
N GLY A 223 14.11 0.35 23.07
CA GLY A 223 14.47 1.77 23.13
C GLY A 223 13.69 2.63 22.14
N ARG A 224 14.24 3.80 21.81
CA ARG A 224 13.59 4.78 20.90
C ARG A 224 14.42 4.95 19.64
N ILE A 225 13.76 5.29 18.53
CA ILE A 225 14.47 5.84 17.37
C ILE A 225 14.79 7.31 17.69
N ALA A 226 16.07 7.61 17.79
CA ALA A 226 16.59 8.93 18.12
C ALA A 226 16.30 9.94 17.01
N ASN A 227 15.91 11.15 17.38
CA ASN A 227 15.79 12.29 16.45
C ASN A 227 14.86 12.05 15.24
N VAL A 228 13.73 11.35 15.43
CA VAL A 228 12.70 11.22 14.39
C VAL A 228 12.13 12.60 14.05
N GLU A 229 12.08 12.92 12.77
CA GLU A 229 11.31 14.05 12.25
C GLU A 229 9.89 13.58 11.93
N ARG A 230 9.78 12.53 11.13
CA ARG A 230 8.51 11.97 10.67
C ARG A 230 8.65 10.48 10.37
N TYR A 231 7.55 9.73 10.44
CA TYR A 231 7.55 8.30 10.19
C TYR A 231 6.33 7.81 9.41
N LEU A 232 6.54 6.69 8.75
CA LEU A 232 5.55 5.82 8.15
C LEU A 232 5.70 4.45 8.81
N ALA A 233 4.73 4.07 9.64
CA ALA A 233 4.64 2.76 10.26
C ALA A 233 3.57 1.94 9.54
N TYR A 234 3.87 0.70 9.21
CA TYR A 234 2.91 -0.26 8.66
C TYR A 234 2.32 -1.05 9.81
N VAL A 235 1.07 -0.80 10.10
CA VAL A 235 0.36 -1.34 11.26
C VAL A 235 -0.69 -2.34 10.83
N ARG A 236 -0.99 -3.32 11.69
CA ARG A 236 -2.06 -4.28 11.45
C ARG A 236 -3.40 -3.64 11.81
N LYS A 237 -4.29 -3.52 10.82
CA LYS A 237 -5.70 -3.16 11.07
C LYS A 237 -6.42 -4.32 11.75
N ASP A 238 -6.13 -5.52 11.29
CA ASP A 238 -6.62 -6.81 11.74
C ASP A 238 -5.61 -7.88 11.30
N PRO A 239 -5.85 -9.19 11.52
CA PRO A 239 -4.91 -10.22 11.12
C PRO A 239 -4.58 -10.24 9.61
N PHE A 240 -5.49 -9.75 8.76
CA PHE A 240 -5.47 -9.89 7.31
C PHE A 240 -4.81 -8.72 6.59
N TRP A 241 -4.90 -7.52 7.16
CA TRP A 241 -4.58 -6.26 6.48
C TRP A 241 -3.57 -5.41 7.24
N ILE A 242 -2.55 -4.97 6.50
CA ILE A 242 -1.57 -3.96 6.89
C ILE A 242 -1.99 -2.62 6.28
N ILE A 243 -2.01 -1.57 7.10
CA ILE A 243 -2.34 -0.20 6.69
C ILE A 243 -1.22 0.76 7.08
N PRO A 244 -1.07 1.88 6.36
CA PRO A 244 -0.10 2.90 6.75
C PRO A 244 -0.60 3.73 7.94
N CYS A 245 0.31 4.04 8.86
CA CYS A 245 0.15 4.95 9.97
C CYS A 245 1.26 6.01 9.89
N TYR A 246 0.89 7.29 9.98
CA TYR A 246 1.79 8.41 9.77
C TYR A 246 1.93 9.23 11.04
N GLY A 247 3.08 9.84 11.26
CA GLY A 247 3.24 10.82 12.33
C GLY A 247 4.57 11.56 12.28
N GLY A 248 4.73 12.46 13.25
CA GLY A 248 5.90 13.34 13.38
C GLY A 248 6.94 12.80 14.36
N HIS A 249 7.39 13.65 15.27
CA HIS A 249 8.55 13.40 16.14
C HIS A 249 8.39 12.28 17.16
N ASN A 250 7.17 12.06 17.63
CA ASN A 250 6.87 10.99 18.59
C ASN A 250 6.29 9.79 17.85
N LEU A 251 7.03 8.69 17.81
CA LEU A 251 6.59 7.48 17.11
C LEU A 251 5.51 6.78 17.94
N GLU A 252 4.25 7.01 17.60
CA GLU A 252 3.08 6.50 18.34
C GLU A 252 2.04 5.95 17.38
N THR A 253 1.67 4.68 17.53
CA THR A 253 0.72 4.01 16.64
C THR A 253 -0.59 3.64 17.34
N ASN A 254 -0.93 4.36 18.43
CA ASN A 254 -2.16 4.16 19.22
C ASN A 254 -2.39 2.69 19.63
N GLY A 255 -1.31 1.98 19.99
CA GLY A 255 -1.36 0.59 20.43
C GLY A 255 -1.50 -0.45 19.31
N MET A 256 -1.52 -0.05 18.03
CA MET A 256 -1.56 -1.00 16.91
C MET A 256 -0.21 -1.72 16.74
N ASP A 257 -0.30 -3.00 16.37
CA ASP A 257 0.86 -3.84 16.05
C ASP A 257 1.55 -3.35 14.77
N ILE A 258 2.84 -3.07 14.85
CA ILE A 258 3.68 -2.55 13.77
C ILE A 258 4.49 -3.68 13.13
N VAL A 259 4.37 -3.86 11.82
CA VAL A 259 5.11 -4.85 11.02
C VAL A 259 6.41 -4.27 10.45
N LEU A 260 6.39 -2.99 10.08
CA LEU A 260 7.52 -2.29 9.47
C LEU A 260 7.49 -0.81 9.84
N ILE A 261 8.65 -0.22 10.11
CA ILE A 261 8.81 1.23 10.32
C ILE A 261 9.73 1.77 9.24
N LEU A 262 9.42 2.96 8.72
CA LEU A 262 10.31 3.83 7.97
C LEU A 262 10.26 5.23 8.63
N ALA A 263 11.38 5.70 9.18
CA ALA A 263 11.47 6.99 9.85
C ALA A 263 12.55 7.87 9.19
N GLU A 264 12.22 9.14 8.93
CA GLU A 264 13.20 10.15 8.55
C GLU A 264 13.77 10.81 9.82
N LEU A 265 15.09 10.84 9.91
CA LEU A 265 15.80 11.43 11.04
C LEU A 265 16.15 12.88 10.77
N SER A 266 16.46 13.62 11.84
CA SER A 266 16.89 15.03 11.78
C SER A 266 18.20 15.28 11.00
N THR A 267 18.89 14.20 10.66
CA THR A 267 20.10 14.18 9.81
C THR A 267 19.79 14.04 8.31
N GLY A 268 18.54 13.77 7.93
CA GLY A 268 18.13 13.43 6.56
C GLY A 268 18.36 11.96 6.19
N ALA A 269 18.87 11.14 7.10
CA ALA A 269 18.92 9.70 6.90
C ALA A 269 17.56 9.07 7.21
N TYR A 270 17.27 7.95 6.57
CA TYR A 270 16.09 7.13 6.79
C TYR A 270 16.47 5.86 7.51
N VAL A 271 15.74 5.52 8.57
CA VAL A 271 15.89 4.26 9.30
C VAL A 271 14.67 3.39 9.05
N SER A 272 14.90 2.11 8.76
CA SER A 272 13.82 1.13 8.68
C SER A 272 14.03 -0.03 9.65
N LEU A 273 12.93 -0.54 10.22
CA LEU A 273 12.92 -1.64 11.19
C LEU A 273 11.86 -2.67 10.85
N MET A 274 12.20 -3.96 10.93
CA MET A 274 11.23 -5.06 10.80
C MET A 274 11.60 -6.21 11.75
N PRO A 275 10.70 -6.61 12.67
CA PRO A 275 10.88 -7.82 13.45
C PRO A 275 10.63 -9.07 12.58
N LEU A 276 11.34 -10.15 12.83
CA LEU A 276 11.16 -11.41 12.11
C LEU A 276 11.46 -12.62 13.00
N THR A 277 10.75 -13.72 12.72
CA THR A 277 11.07 -15.04 13.26
C THR A 277 12.17 -15.65 12.40
N HIS A 278 13.34 -15.82 12.99
CA HIS A 278 14.53 -16.33 12.32
C HIS A 278 14.65 -17.87 12.41
N ASN A 279 14.10 -18.47 13.46
CA ASN A 279 14.04 -19.94 13.56
C ASN A 279 12.72 -20.45 12.95
N PRO A 280 12.75 -21.16 11.81
CA PRO A 280 11.54 -21.66 11.15
C PRO A 280 10.76 -22.70 11.98
N SER A 281 11.38 -23.30 13.01
CA SER A 281 10.70 -24.25 13.90
C SER A 281 9.85 -23.58 14.98
N VAL A 282 9.81 -22.24 15.01
CA VAL A 282 9.12 -21.47 16.05
C VAL A 282 7.88 -20.81 15.44
N ASP A 283 6.72 -21.11 16.01
CA ASP A 283 5.44 -20.53 15.61
C ASP A 283 5.25 -19.17 16.28
N CYS A 284 5.62 -18.09 15.59
CA CYS A 284 5.41 -16.75 16.10
C CYS A 284 5.34 -15.71 15.00
N THR A 285 4.37 -14.81 15.14
CA THR A 285 4.32 -13.49 14.48
C THR A 285 4.95 -12.45 15.42
N PRO A 286 6.19 -11.99 15.19
CA PRO A 286 6.72 -10.90 15.97
C PRO A 286 6.29 -9.56 15.34
N VAL A 287 5.90 -8.62 16.19
CA VAL A 287 5.48 -7.27 15.83
C VAL A 287 6.15 -6.27 16.77
N LEU A 288 6.22 -5.00 16.38
CA LEU A 288 6.62 -3.92 17.26
C LEU A 288 5.38 -3.21 17.81
N ARG A 289 5.45 -2.67 19.03
CA ARG A 289 4.48 -1.69 19.55
C ARG A 289 5.22 -0.47 20.05
N SER A 290 4.61 0.70 19.91
CA SER A 290 5.11 1.93 20.50
C SER A 290 4.30 2.36 21.72
N SER A 291 4.99 2.89 22.73
CA SER A 291 4.36 3.62 23.83
C SER A 291 3.96 5.04 23.39
N ASN A 292 3.19 5.73 24.24
CA ASN A 292 2.92 7.17 24.12
C ASN A 292 4.18 8.06 24.22
N THR A 293 5.32 7.50 24.65
CA THR A 293 6.61 8.18 24.71
C THR A 293 7.55 7.77 23.57
N GLY A 294 7.08 6.97 22.61
CA GLY A 294 7.87 6.54 21.46
C GLY A 294 8.84 5.39 21.74
N VAL A 295 8.71 4.73 22.90
CA VAL A 295 9.48 3.52 23.22
C VAL A 295 8.94 2.36 22.41
N LEU A 296 9.80 1.72 21.64
CA LEU A 296 9.49 0.52 20.88
C LEU A 296 9.69 -0.73 21.72
N SER A 297 8.82 -1.71 21.54
CA SER A 297 8.91 -3.02 22.16
C SER A 297 8.52 -4.12 21.18
N VAL A 298 9.15 -5.29 21.29
CA VAL A 298 8.83 -6.46 20.46
C VAL A 298 7.78 -7.30 21.18
N HIS A 299 6.68 -7.59 20.50
CA HIS A 299 5.60 -8.47 20.94
C HIS A 299 5.52 -9.70 20.04
N THR A 300 5.02 -10.81 20.59
CA THR A 300 4.87 -12.08 19.88
C THR A 300 3.47 -12.64 20.07
N SER A 301 2.92 -13.29 19.04
CA SER A 301 1.59 -13.93 19.11
C SER A 301 1.52 -15.10 20.10
N GLN A 302 2.66 -15.72 20.40
CA GLN A 302 2.81 -16.82 21.35
C GLN A 302 4.08 -16.64 22.18
N ALA A 303 4.19 -17.34 23.32
CA ALA A 303 5.39 -17.35 24.14
C ALA A 303 6.52 -18.12 23.43
N VAL A 304 7.52 -17.40 22.93
CA VAL A 304 8.64 -17.99 22.18
C VAL A 304 10.00 -17.62 22.76
N PRO A 305 11.04 -18.47 22.56
CA PRO A 305 12.38 -18.12 22.96
C PRO A 305 12.86 -16.86 22.23
N LEU A 306 13.34 -15.85 22.96
CA LEU A 306 13.78 -14.58 22.36
C LEU A 306 14.89 -14.76 21.30
N HIS A 307 15.74 -15.78 21.44
CA HIS A 307 16.76 -16.08 20.44
C HIS A 307 16.20 -16.51 19.07
N ALA A 308 14.90 -16.83 18.99
CA ALA A 308 14.20 -17.11 17.74
C ALA A 308 13.82 -15.83 16.98
N ILE A 309 13.81 -14.67 17.65
CA ILE A 309 13.43 -13.40 17.05
C ILE A 309 14.67 -12.58 16.67
N ARG A 310 14.59 -11.89 15.54
CA ARG A 310 15.56 -10.87 15.10
C ARG A 310 14.82 -9.58 14.81
N ILE A 311 15.56 -8.49 14.81
CA ILE A 311 15.09 -7.22 14.25
C ILE A 311 16.06 -6.86 13.14
N ALA A 312 15.56 -6.84 11.91
CA ALA A 312 16.30 -6.26 10.80
C ALA A 312 16.25 -4.73 10.92
N ALA A 313 17.37 -4.09 10.65
CA ALA A 313 17.46 -2.64 10.66
C ALA A 313 18.36 -2.12 9.56
N THR A 314 17.98 -0.99 8.99
CA THR A 314 18.73 -0.29 7.96
C THR A 314 18.82 1.20 8.27
N ILE A 315 19.88 1.83 7.79
CA ILE A 315 19.97 3.28 7.62
C ILE A 315 20.41 3.57 6.18
N ASN A 316 19.74 4.51 5.53
CA ASN A 316 20.02 4.87 4.14
C ASN A 316 19.78 6.38 3.92
N THR A 317 20.34 6.96 2.86
CA THR A 317 20.05 8.34 2.44
C THR A 317 18.78 8.47 1.61
N ARG A 318 18.19 7.35 1.18
CA ARG A 318 16.97 7.27 0.36
C ARG A 318 15.92 6.36 1.01
N PRO A 319 14.63 6.76 1.03
CA PRO A 319 13.60 6.04 1.78
C PRO A 319 13.25 4.67 1.17
N TYR A 320 13.11 4.60 -0.15
CA TYR A 320 12.84 3.35 -0.86
C TYR A 320 13.97 2.33 -0.70
N GLU A 321 15.21 2.79 -0.79
CA GLU A 321 16.40 1.97 -0.59
C GLU A 321 16.53 1.47 0.85
N ALA A 322 16.14 2.26 1.85
CA ALA A 322 16.10 1.82 3.24
C ALA A 322 15.20 0.58 3.42
N VAL A 323 14.02 0.59 2.79
CA VAL A 323 13.08 -0.54 2.82
C VAL A 323 13.57 -1.70 1.95
N ARG A 324 14.05 -1.45 0.73
CA ARG A 324 14.57 -2.49 -0.17
C ARG A 324 15.74 -3.26 0.45
N GLU A 325 16.71 -2.54 1.04
CA GLU A 325 17.84 -3.16 1.75
C GLU A 325 17.37 -3.94 2.98
N LEU A 326 16.33 -3.46 3.67
CA LEU A 326 15.76 -4.17 4.83
C LEU A 326 15.15 -5.51 4.41
N PHE A 327 14.34 -5.52 3.36
CA PHE A 327 13.76 -6.77 2.84
C PHE A 327 14.84 -7.71 2.31
N SER A 328 15.85 -7.20 1.59
CA SER A 328 17.01 -8.01 1.18
C SER A 328 17.73 -8.62 2.38
N ARG A 329 17.86 -7.86 3.47
CA ARG A 329 18.45 -8.31 4.73
C ARG A 329 17.66 -9.42 5.38
N VAL A 330 16.33 -9.24 5.47
CA VAL A 330 15.39 -10.24 5.98
C VAL A 330 15.49 -11.50 5.13
N GLN A 331 15.36 -11.37 3.81
CA GLN A 331 15.47 -12.45 2.84
C GLN A 331 16.73 -13.27 3.09
N GLN A 332 17.92 -12.65 3.05
CA GLN A 332 19.20 -13.33 3.26
C GLN A 332 19.28 -14.09 4.59
N SER A 333 18.64 -13.57 5.64
CA SER A 333 18.64 -14.18 6.97
C SER A 333 17.73 -15.40 7.13
N LEU A 334 16.69 -15.53 6.29
CA LEU A 334 15.73 -16.63 6.37
C LEU A 334 16.33 -17.91 5.75
N PRO A 335 15.98 -19.12 6.21
CA PRO A 335 16.39 -20.34 5.53
C PRO A 335 15.78 -20.41 4.12
N SER A 336 16.50 -20.98 3.15
CA SER A 336 15.91 -21.24 1.82
C SER A 336 14.80 -22.27 1.94
N ARG A 337 13.66 -22.01 1.29
CA ARG A 337 12.58 -22.99 1.13
C ARG A 337 12.75 -23.69 -0.21
N HIS A 338 12.87 -25.01 -0.20
CA HIS A 338 12.72 -25.82 -1.40
C HIS A 338 11.31 -26.41 -1.36
N PRO A 339 10.39 -26.00 -2.25
CA PRO A 339 9.11 -26.68 -2.37
C PRO A 339 9.37 -28.17 -2.63
N ALA A 340 8.65 -29.04 -1.93
CA ALA A 340 8.72 -30.47 -2.19
C ALA A 340 8.32 -30.71 -3.65
N SER A 341 9.27 -31.10 -4.49
CA SER A 341 9.08 -31.38 -5.92
C SER A 341 8.32 -30.28 -6.69
N ILE A 342 9.00 -29.21 -7.10
CA ILE A 342 8.48 -28.32 -8.15
C ILE A 342 8.34 -29.19 -9.42
N PRO A 343 7.12 -29.44 -9.94
CA PRO A 343 6.97 -30.11 -11.22
C PRO A 343 7.74 -29.32 -12.27
N LYS A 344 8.48 -29.99 -13.16
CA LYS A 344 9.19 -29.29 -14.25
C LYS A 344 8.17 -28.41 -15.00
N ILE A 345 8.34 -27.10 -14.89
CA ILE A 345 7.49 -26.11 -15.55
C ILE A 345 7.60 -26.40 -17.06
N PRO A 346 6.50 -26.63 -17.79
CA PRO A 346 6.56 -26.78 -19.23
C PRO A 346 7.21 -25.54 -19.85
N HIS A 347 8.26 -25.73 -20.66
CA HIS A 347 8.97 -24.63 -21.34
C HIS A 347 8.10 -23.79 -22.29
N LYS A 348 6.86 -24.23 -22.55
CA LYS A 348 5.82 -23.46 -23.24
C LYS A 348 4.55 -23.45 -22.39
N PRO A 349 4.00 -22.27 -22.05
CA PRO A 349 2.66 -22.21 -21.46
C PRO A 349 1.69 -22.92 -22.41
N ALA A 350 0.83 -23.79 -21.88
CA ALA A 350 -0.28 -24.32 -22.66
C ALA A 350 -1.14 -23.14 -23.18
N ALA A 351 -1.91 -23.33 -24.25
CA ALA A 351 -2.79 -22.28 -24.78
C ALA A 351 -3.74 -21.67 -23.70
N LEU A 352 -4.03 -22.44 -22.63
CA LEU A 352 -4.78 -22.01 -21.45
C LEU A 352 -4.16 -20.80 -20.70
N HIS A 353 -2.88 -20.53 -20.92
CA HIS A 353 -2.09 -19.48 -20.25
C HIS A 353 -1.69 -18.35 -21.21
N ALA A 354 -2.44 -18.08 -22.27
CA ALA A 354 -2.12 -16.94 -23.15
C ALA A 354 -2.44 -15.58 -22.49
N VAL A 355 -3.31 -15.57 -21.45
CA VAL A 355 -3.81 -14.36 -20.79
C VAL A 355 -3.26 -14.24 -19.37
N ALA A 356 -2.41 -13.24 -19.14
CA ALA A 356 -1.95 -12.88 -17.79
C ALA A 356 -2.98 -11.99 -17.11
N LEU A 357 -3.23 -12.23 -15.82
CA LEU A 357 -4.26 -11.54 -15.04
C LEU A 357 -3.96 -10.03 -14.87
N ASP A 358 -2.69 -9.65 -14.93
CA ASP A 358 -2.16 -8.29 -14.78
C ASP A 358 -2.10 -7.47 -16.09
N THR A 359 -2.25 -8.13 -17.24
CA THR A 359 -2.17 -7.47 -18.56
C THR A 359 -3.49 -7.40 -19.28
N HIS A 360 -4.57 -7.99 -18.75
CA HIS A 360 -5.88 -7.98 -19.38
C HIS A 360 -6.98 -7.56 -18.41
N LEU A 361 -8.02 -6.91 -18.94
CA LEU A 361 -9.21 -6.56 -18.16
C LEU A 361 -9.87 -7.81 -17.58
N GLY A 362 -10.15 -7.81 -16.28
CA GLY A 362 -10.89 -8.87 -15.60
C GLY A 362 -12.28 -8.47 -15.12
N TYR A 363 -13.02 -9.44 -14.60
CA TYR A 363 -14.29 -9.22 -13.93
C TYR A 363 -14.40 -10.06 -12.64
N CYS A 364 -14.89 -9.45 -11.56
CA CYS A 364 -15.18 -10.11 -10.28
C CYS A 364 -16.66 -9.99 -9.93
N THR A 365 -17.28 -11.10 -9.49
CA THR A 365 -18.72 -11.16 -9.19
C THR A 365 -19.12 -10.57 -7.84
N TRP A 366 -18.17 -10.26 -6.94
CA TRP A 366 -18.47 -9.93 -5.53
C TRP A 366 -19.43 -8.75 -5.36
N ASN A 367 -19.08 -7.55 -5.81
CA ASN A 367 -19.98 -6.39 -5.68
C ASN A 367 -21.19 -6.41 -6.64
N THR A 368 -21.28 -7.42 -7.53
CA THR A 368 -22.42 -7.60 -8.43
C THR A 368 -23.49 -8.48 -7.79
N PHE A 369 -23.08 -9.61 -7.21
CA PHE A 369 -24.01 -10.64 -6.73
C PHE A 369 -23.81 -10.99 -5.26
N TYR A 370 -22.67 -10.62 -4.67
CA TYR A 370 -22.18 -11.17 -3.41
C TYR A 370 -22.37 -12.70 -3.42
N GLN A 371 -22.85 -13.26 -2.32
CA GLN A 371 -23.13 -14.68 -2.19
C GLN A 371 -24.30 -15.20 -3.04
N GLN A 372 -24.96 -14.36 -3.83
CA GLN A 372 -26.14 -14.72 -4.63
C GLN A 372 -25.80 -15.02 -6.10
N VAL A 373 -24.51 -15.24 -6.42
CA VAL A 373 -24.07 -15.67 -7.75
C VAL A 373 -24.69 -17.02 -8.11
N SER A 374 -25.10 -17.17 -9.36
CA SER A 374 -25.68 -18.39 -9.94
C SER A 374 -25.35 -18.47 -11.43
N HIS A 375 -25.51 -19.65 -12.02
CA HIS A 375 -25.29 -19.89 -13.45
C HIS A 375 -25.98 -18.83 -14.33
N SER A 376 -27.29 -18.66 -14.18
CA SER A 376 -28.08 -17.73 -14.99
C SER A 376 -27.64 -16.27 -14.85
N LYS A 377 -27.31 -15.85 -13.62
CA LYS A 377 -26.93 -14.45 -13.35
C LYS A 377 -25.57 -14.10 -13.95
N ILE A 378 -24.56 -14.95 -13.75
CA ILE A 378 -23.20 -14.65 -14.22
C ILE A 378 -23.12 -14.72 -15.75
N VAL A 379 -23.73 -15.74 -16.36
CA VAL A 379 -23.74 -15.88 -17.82
C VAL A 379 -24.47 -14.70 -18.47
N SER A 380 -25.64 -14.30 -17.95
CA SER A 380 -26.37 -13.15 -18.49
C SER A 380 -25.57 -11.86 -18.36
N ALA A 381 -24.99 -11.60 -17.18
CA ALA A 381 -24.25 -10.37 -16.96
C ALA A 381 -23.01 -10.26 -17.86
N ILE A 382 -22.24 -11.34 -18.01
CA ILE A 382 -21.05 -11.35 -18.88
C ILE A 382 -21.46 -11.24 -20.35
N ARG A 383 -22.52 -11.92 -20.79
CA ARG A 383 -23.04 -11.77 -22.16
C ARG A 383 -23.39 -10.32 -22.47
N ASP A 384 -24.13 -9.67 -21.58
CA ASP A 384 -24.54 -8.28 -21.76
C ASP A 384 -23.34 -7.33 -21.74
N ILE A 385 -22.37 -7.53 -20.84
CA ILE A 385 -21.14 -6.74 -20.78
C ILE A 385 -20.33 -6.90 -22.07
N CYS A 386 -20.11 -8.13 -22.54
CA CYS A 386 -19.41 -8.38 -23.80
C CYS A 386 -20.14 -7.74 -24.99
N GLN A 387 -21.47 -7.87 -25.06
CA GLN A 387 -22.28 -7.27 -26.12
C GLN A 387 -22.23 -5.73 -26.09
N ILE A 388 -22.24 -5.11 -24.91
CA ILE A 388 -22.03 -3.67 -24.76
C ILE A 388 -20.61 -3.31 -25.21
N GLY A 389 -19.59 -4.08 -24.81
CA GLY A 389 -18.21 -3.91 -25.22
C GLY A 389 -18.05 -3.88 -26.73
N ILE A 390 -18.57 -4.90 -27.41
CA ILE A 390 -18.58 -5.02 -28.88
C ILE A 390 -19.30 -3.83 -29.53
N SER A 391 -20.52 -3.51 -29.08
CA SER A 391 -21.36 -2.49 -29.73
C SER A 391 -20.88 -1.05 -29.49
N SER A 392 -20.17 -0.80 -28.39
CA SER A 392 -19.66 0.52 -28.01
C SER A 392 -18.15 0.69 -28.21
N GLY A 393 -17.44 -0.33 -28.68
CA GLY A 393 -15.98 -0.30 -28.83
C GLY A 393 -15.22 -0.25 -27.50
N GLN A 394 -15.85 -0.70 -26.41
CA GLN A 394 -15.26 -0.74 -25.07
C GLN A 394 -14.53 -2.08 -24.82
N PRO A 395 -13.50 -2.07 -23.95
CA PRO A 395 -12.70 -3.26 -23.64
C PRO A 395 -13.54 -4.33 -22.92
N GLN A 396 -13.41 -5.57 -23.36
CA GLN A 396 -14.13 -6.70 -22.79
C GLN A 396 -13.26 -7.42 -21.74
N PRO A 397 -13.85 -8.00 -20.69
CA PRO A 397 -13.09 -8.85 -19.78
C PRO A 397 -12.51 -10.06 -20.51
N ALA A 398 -11.23 -10.33 -20.35
CA ALA A 398 -10.58 -11.54 -20.85
C ALA A 398 -10.58 -12.67 -19.81
N TRP A 399 -10.82 -12.34 -18.55
CA TRP A 399 -10.89 -13.30 -17.46
C TRP A 399 -11.96 -12.93 -16.43
N VAL A 400 -12.51 -13.94 -15.76
CA VAL A 400 -13.57 -13.79 -14.74
C VAL A 400 -13.16 -14.56 -13.49
N VAL A 401 -13.33 -13.95 -12.31
CA VAL A 401 -13.33 -14.66 -11.03
C VAL A 401 -14.76 -14.75 -10.49
N ILE A 402 -15.23 -15.98 -10.29
CA ILE A 402 -16.48 -16.29 -9.57
C ILE A 402 -16.15 -16.22 -8.08
N ASP A 403 -16.44 -15.07 -7.48
CA ASP A 403 -16.18 -14.76 -6.09
C ASP A 403 -17.15 -15.49 -5.13
N ASP A 404 -17.04 -15.24 -3.82
CA ASP A 404 -17.77 -15.96 -2.77
C ASP A 404 -19.28 -16.11 -3.08
N GLY A 405 -19.79 -17.34 -2.91
CA GLY A 405 -21.19 -17.71 -3.06
C GLY A 405 -21.46 -18.93 -3.94
N TRP A 406 -20.45 -19.46 -4.62
CA TRP A 406 -20.62 -20.59 -5.55
C TRP A 406 -20.53 -21.98 -4.89
N GLN A 407 -19.87 -22.07 -3.73
CA GLN A 407 -19.63 -23.33 -3.02
C GLN A 407 -20.87 -23.92 -2.36
N SER A 408 -20.85 -25.22 -2.11
CA SER A 408 -21.80 -25.93 -1.26
C SER A 408 -21.51 -25.66 0.22
N VAL A 409 -22.30 -24.77 0.82
CA VAL A 409 -22.06 -24.21 2.16
C VAL A 409 -23.25 -24.47 3.09
N ASN A 410 -22.98 -25.02 4.28
CA ASN A 410 -23.94 -25.17 5.37
C ASN A 410 -23.76 -24.04 6.40
N ARG A 411 -24.79 -23.76 7.21
CA ARG A 411 -24.79 -22.67 8.21
C ARG A 411 -24.98 -23.21 9.62
N TYR A 412 -23.93 -23.82 10.20
CA TYR A 412 -23.97 -24.38 11.55
C TYR A 412 -23.72 -23.35 12.68
N ASP A 413 -22.82 -22.38 12.47
CA ASP A 413 -22.35 -21.45 13.51
C ASP A 413 -22.48 -19.96 13.14
N GLY A 414 -23.28 -19.66 12.10
CA GLY A 414 -23.46 -18.30 11.58
C GLY A 414 -22.39 -17.87 10.57
N PHE A 415 -21.21 -18.51 10.58
CA PHE A 415 -20.24 -18.45 9.50
C PHE A 415 -20.49 -19.66 8.59
N GLY A 416 -20.46 -19.50 7.28
CA GLY A 416 -20.69 -20.65 6.40
C GLY A 416 -19.60 -21.72 6.62
N GLN A 417 -19.93 -22.99 6.48
CA GLN A 417 -18.97 -24.09 6.53
C GLN A 417 -19.02 -24.87 5.21
N LEU A 418 -17.86 -25.26 4.69
CA LEU A 418 -17.77 -25.99 3.43
C LEU A 418 -18.28 -27.42 3.63
N GLY A 419 -19.40 -27.76 3.00
CA GLY A 419 -19.99 -29.10 3.08
C GLY A 419 -19.41 -30.07 2.06
N ASP A 420 -19.18 -29.58 0.83
CA ASP A 420 -18.70 -30.37 -0.30
C ASP A 420 -17.68 -29.56 -1.13
N MET A 421 -16.76 -30.26 -1.82
CA MET A 421 -15.81 -29.63 -2.73
C MET A 421 -16.48 -29.13 -4.02
N HIS A 422 -17.63 -29.68 -4.39
CA HIS A 422 -18.36 -29.32 -5.60
C HIS A 422 -19.20 -28.03 -5.42
N ALA A 423 -19.48 -27.36 -6.55
CA ALA A 423 -20.33 -26.17 -6.59
C ALA A 423 -21.75 -26.47 -6.07
N ASN A 424 -22.43 -25.46 -5.53
CA ASN A 424 -23.81 -25.57 -5.08
C ASN A 424 -24.73 -25.88 -6.27
N ASN A 425 -25.32 -27.07 -6.27
CA ASN A 425 -26.13 -27.58 -7.39
C ASN A 425 -27.46 -26.82 -7.59
N GLU A 426 -27.97 -26.11 -6.58
CA GLU A 426 -29.16 -25.27 -6.74
C GLU A 426 -28.83 -23.98 -7.53
N LYS A 427 -27.65 -23.41 -7.28
CA LYS A 427 -27.15 -22.21 -7.97
C LYS A 427 -26.52 -22.52 -9.33
N PHE A 428 -25.95 -23.70 -9.48
CA PHE A 428 -25.25 -24.17 -10.68
C PHE A 428 -25.75 -25.58 -11.08
N PRO A 429 -27.02 -25.69 -11.53
CA PRO A 429 -27.62 -26.99 -11.83
C PRO A 429 -26.98 -27.64 -13.04
N GLY A 430 -26.67 -28.93 -12.95
CA GLY A 430 -26.32 -29.74 -14.12
C GLY A 430 -24.87 -29.70 -14.58
N GLN A 431 -23.95 -29.26 -13.69
CA GLN A 431 -22.48 -29.23 -13.78
C GLN A 431 -21.90 -27.80 -13.91
N PHE A 432 -20.94 -27.49 -13.04
CA PHE A 432 -20.28 -26.18 -12.99
C PHE A 432 -19.52 -25.87 -14.28
N ASN A 433 -19.04 -26.92 -14.96
CA ASN A 433 -18.37 -26.91 -16.25
C ASN A 433 -19.18 -26.23 -17.35
N GLN A 434 -20.51 -26.30 -17.32
CA GLN A 434 -21.38 -25.69 -18.32
C GLN A 434 -21.30 -24.18 -18.17
N THR A 435 -21.36 -23.68 -16.93
CA THR A 435 -21.19 -22.24 -16.65
C THR A 435 -19.83 -21.76 -17.15
N VAL A 436 -18.76 -22.49 -16.83
CA VAL A 436 -17.40 -22.15 -17.28
C VAL A 436 -17.27 -22.17 -18.80
N SER A 437 -17.89 -23.16 -19.46
CA SER A 437 -17.87 -23.31 -20.92
C SER A 437 -18.62 -22.18 -21.62
N GLU A 438 -19.82 -21.84 -21.14
CA GLU A 438 -20.60 -20.72 -21.69
C GLU A 438 -19.87 -19.38 -21.51
N LEU A 439 -19.19 -19.16 -20.37
CA LEU A 439 -18.34 -17.98 -20.20
C LEU A 439 -17.20 -17.95 -21.23
N LYS A 440 -16.57 -19.10 -21.51
CA LYS A 440 -15.52 -19.20 -22.52
C LYS A 440 -16.04 -18.94 -23.94
N GLU A 441 -17.24 -19.42 -24.27
CA GLU A 441 -17.91 -19.13 -25.54
C GLU A 441 -18.23 -17.64 -25.73
N LEU A 442 -18.43 -16.90 -24.62
CA LEU A 442 -18.61 -15.45 -24.61
C LEU A 442 -17.27 -14.67 -24.73
N GLY A 443 -16.14 -15.34 -24.94
CA GLY A 443 -14.83 -14.72 -25.13
C GLY A 443 -13.96 -14.65 -23.87
N ILE A 444 -14.42 -15.17 -22.73
CA ILE A 444 -13.61 -15.23 -21.50
C ILE A 444 -12.54 -16.31 -21.64
N SER A 445 -11.27 -15.93 -21.70
CA SER A 445 -10.16 -16.87 -21.86
C SER A 445 -9.85 -17.66 -20.58
N ARG A 446 -9.98 -17.02 -19.41
CA ARG A 446 -9.69 -17.63 -18.11
C ARG A 446 -10.83 -17.44 -17.13
N VAL A 447 -11.28 -18.53 -16.52
CA VAL A 447 -12.23 -18.50 -15.41
C VAL A 447 -11.52 -18.97 -14.15
N GLY A 448 -11.70 -18.24 -13.07
CA GLY A 448 -11.19 -18.54 -11.73
C GLY A 448 -12.31 -18.56 -10.71
N VAL A 449 -12.02 -19.12 -9.53
CA VAL A 449 -12.97 -19.16 -8.41
C VAL A 449 -12.33 -18.68 -7.12
N TRP A 450 -13.15 -18.14 -6.22
CA TRP A 450 -12.75 -17.79 -4.87
C TRP A 450 -12.93 -18.95 -3.89
N HIS A 451 -12.04 -19.10 -2.91
CA HIS A 451 -12.30 -19.88 -1.70
C HIS A 451 -11.45 -19.39 -0.51
N ALA A 452 -11.82 -19.74 0.72
CA ALA A 452 -10.95 -19.53 1.88
C ALA A 452 -9.86 -20.64 1.92
N LEU A 453 -8.65 -20.31 2.39
CA LEU A 453 -7.53 -21.27 2.47
C LEU A 453 -7.89 -22.52 3.27
N TRP A 454 -8.75 -22.39 4.29
CA TRP A 454 -9.07 -23.48 5.19
C TRP A 454 -10.44 -24.13 4.94
N GLY A 455 -11.05 -23.88 3.77
CA GLY A 455 -12.38 -24.35 3.41
C GLY A 455 -13.30 -23.19 3.05
N TYR A 456 -14.18 -22.81 3.98
CA TYR A 456 -15.00 -21.59 3.91
C TYR A 456 -14.79 -20.74 5.17
N TRP A 457 -15.54 -19.64 5.33
CA TRP A 457 -15.35 -18.69 6.45
C TRP A 457 -15.35 -19.36 7.85
N GLY A 458 -16.20 -20.35 8.09
CA GLY A 458 -16.29 -21.17 9.32
C GLY A 458 -15.54 -22.51 9.26
N GLY A 459 -14.75 -22.76 8.22
CA GLY A 459 -14.04 -24.03 8.04
C GLY A 459 -14.85 -25.07 7.26
N ILE A 460 -14.73 -26.34 7.68
CA ILE A 460 -15.40 -27.52 7.09
C ILE A 460 -16.61 -27.88 7.95
N ASP A 461 -17.69 -28.32 7.31
CA ASP A 461 -18.82 -28.90 8.02
C ASP A 461 -18.41 -30.25 8.65
N PRO A 462 -18.39 -30.37 9.99
CA PRO A 462 -17.96 -31.59 10.67
C PRO A 462 -18.90 -32.79 10.45
N ASP A 463 -20.15 -32.53 10.06
CA ASP A 463 -21.15 -33.57 9.78
C ASP A 463 -21.33 -33.79 8.27
N GLY A 464 -20.64 -32.98 7.45
CA GLY A 464 -20.76 -32.97 5.99
C GLY A 464 -19.96 -34.07 5.27
N PRO A 465 -20.21 -34.27 3.95
CA PRO A 465 -19.50 -35.25 3.13
C PRO A 465 -17.97 -35.15 3.18
N LEU A 466 -17.41 -33.93 3.27
CA LEU A 466 -15.96 -33.74 3.37
C LEU A 466 -15.37 -34.34 4.65
N ALA A 467 -16.02 -34.16 5.81
CA ALA A 467 -15.56 -34.71 7.09
C ALA A 467 -15.67 -36.24 7.17
N GLN A 468 -16.55 -36.85 6.36
CA GLN A 468 -16.63 -38.31 6.22
C GLN A 468 -15.48 -38.87 5.38
N ARG A 469 -14.94 -38.07 4.46
CA ARG A 469 -13.89 -38.48 3.53
C ARG A 469 -12.48 -38.14 4.02
N TYR A 470 -12.34 -37.03 4.72
CA TYR A 470 -11.08 -36.53 5.22
C TYR A 470 -11.14 -36.36 6.74
N PRO A 471 -10.13 -36.81 7.49
CA PRO A 471 -10.05 -36.52 8.92
C PRO A 471 -10.02 -35.00 9.12
N VAL A 472 -10.78 -34.51 10.11
CA VAL A 472 -10.83 -33.11 10.49
C VAL A 472 -10.33 -32.90 11.92
N GLU A 473 -9.61 -31.80 12.13
CA GLU A 473 -9.10 -31.33 13.41
C GLU A 473 -9.94 -30.12 13.85
N ARG A 474 -10.37 -30.12 15.12
CA ARG A 474 -11.07 -28.98 15.71
C ARG A 474 -10.06 -27.97 16.22
N CYS A 475 -10.22 -26.71 15.83
CA CYS A 475 -9.46 -25.57 16.32
C CYS A 475 -10.41 -24.55 16.96
N HIS A 476 -9.93 -23.81 17.94
CA HIS A 476 -10.65 -22.71 18.54
C HIS A 476 -10.22 -21.41 17.85
N ARG A 477 -11.16 -20.69 17.23
CA ARG A 477 -10.91 -19.36 16.66
C ARG A 477 -11.20 -18.31 17.71
N LYS A 478 -10.19 -17.53 18.07
CA LYS A 478 -10.33 -16.37 18.96
C LYS A 478 -11.20 -15.31 18.33
N TRP A 479 -11.84 -14.52 19.18
CA TRP A 479 -12.50 -13.29 18.75
C TRP A 479 -11.55 -12.38 17.97
N SER A 480 -12.07 -11.76 16.90
CA SER A 480 -11.44 -10.68 16.17
C SER A 480 -12.49 -9.63 15.75
N PRO A 481 -12.09 -8.42 15.36
CA PRO A 481 -13.04 -7.41 14.85
C PRO A 481 -13.84 -7.82 13.60
N VAL A 482 -13.47 -8.93 12.97
CA VAL A 482 -13.95 -9.39 11.66
C VAL A 482 -14.57 -10.79 11.70
N ALA A 483 -14.50 -11.48 12.84
CA ALA A 483 -15.09 -12.80 13.04
C ALA A 483 -15.28 -13.09 14.53
N ASP A 484 -16.43 -13.65 14.90
CA ASP A 484 -16.73 -14.04 16.28
C ASP A 484 -15.90 -15.24 16.72
N GLU A 485 -15.74 -15.34 18.04
CA GLU A 485 -15.13 -16.50 18.69
C GLU A 485 -16.00 -17.73 18.48
N CYS A 486 -15.44 -18.77 17.89
CA CYS A 486 -16.12 -20.04 17.68
C CYS A 486 -15.12 -21.16 17.46
N ASP A 487 -15.61 -22.39 17.44
CA ASP A 487 -14.79 -23.50 16.97
C ASP A 487 -14.93 -23.65 15.46
N VAL A 488 -13.82 -24.02 14.83
CA VAL A 488 -13.74 -24.30 13.40
C VAL A 488 -13.13 -25.67 13.18
N TRP A 489 -13.60 -26.38 12.17
CA TRP A 489 -13.08 -27.69 11.80
C TRP A 489 -12.27 -27.55 10.52
N LEU A 490 -11.04 -28.04 10.56
CA LEU A 490 -10.08 -27.96 9.47
C LEU A 490 -9.71 -29.38 9.03
N ILE A 491 -9.45 -29.60 7.76
CA ILE A 491 -8.89 -30.87 7.28
C ILE A 491 -7.53 -31.08 7.95
N ALA A 492 -7.36 -32.27 8.53
CA ALA A 492 -6.17 -32.62 9.28
C ALA A 492 -4.91 -32.45 8.44
N ARG A 493 -3.81 -32.10 9.11
CA ARG A 493 -2.52 -31.81 8.44
C ARG A 493 -2.04 -32.93 7.51
N ALA A 494 -2.30 -34.18 7.86
CA ALA A 494 -1.88 -35.34 7.07
C ALA A 494 -2.71 -35.52 5.77
N ALA A 495 -3.92 -34.96 5.71
CA ALA A 495 -4.86 -35.14 4.60
C ALA A 495 -4.93 -33.92 3.66
N ILE A 496 -4.45 -32.75 4.08
CA ILE A 496 -4.66 -31.50 3.36
C ILE A 496 -4.06 -31.48 1.95
N ALA A 497 -2.92 -32.15 1.74
CA ALA A 497 -2.30 -32.26 0.43
C ALA A 497 -3.16 -33.04 -0.57
N SER A 498 -3.82 -34.11 -0.12
CA SER A 498 -4.74 -34.90 -0.96
C SER A 498 -6.03 -34.15 -1.24
N PHE A 499 -6.57 -33.45 -0.24
CA PHE A 499 -7.73 -32.58 -0.43
C PHE A 499 -7.49 -31.52 -1.50
N TYR A 500 -6.40 -30.76 -1.41
CA TYR A 500 -6.10 -29.71 -2.39
C TYR A 500 -5.83 -30.26 -3.79
N ASP A 501 -5.13 -31.39 -3.89
CA ASP A 501 -4.88 -32.03 -5.18
C ASP A 501 -6.18 -32.45 -5.86
N GLU A 502 -7.10 -33.05 -5.11
CA GLU A 502 -8.41 -33.43 -5.64
C GLU A 502 -9.29 -32.21 -5.94
N PHE A 503 -9.37 -31.25 -5.01
CA PHE A 503 -10.21 -30.08 -5.17
C PHE A 503 -9.81 -29.27 -6.40
N TYR A 504 -8.52 -29.03 -6.59
CA TYR A 504 -8.03 -28.29 -7.76
C TYR A 504 -8.03 -29.13 -9.03
N GLY A 505 -7.85 -30.45 -8.94
CA GLY A 505 -8.05 -31.35 -10.07
C GLY A 505 -9.49 -31.34 -10.57
N TRP A 506 -10.47 -31.35 -9.65
CA TRP A 506 -11.87 -31.18 -9.99
C TRP A 506 -12.12 -29.81 -10.65
N LEU A 507 -11.68 -28.71 -10.03
CA LEU A 507 -11.81 -27.37 -10.62
C LEU A 507 -11.20 -27.29 -12.03
N GLN A 508 -10.02 -27.87 -12.25
CA GLN A 508 -9.41 -27.96 -13.57
C GLN A 508 -10.30 -28.74 -14.56
N SER A 509 -10.91 -29.85 -14.12
CA SER A 509 -11.84 -30.64 -14.94
C SER A 509 -13.12 -29.88 -15.30
N GLU A 510 -13.56 -28.94 -14.45
CA GLU A 510 -14.64 -28.00 -14.76
C GLU A 510 -14.19 -26.84 -15.67
N GLY A 511 -12.89 -26.77 -15.99
CA GLY A 511 -12.30 -25.75 -16.86
C GLY A 511 -11.81 -24.49 -16.15
N VAL A 512 -11.77 -24.48 -14.82
CA VAL A 512 -11.18 -23.40 -14.01
C VAL A 512 -9.66 -23.38 -14.19
N SER A 513 -9.07 -22.19 -14.13
CA SER A 513 -7.67 -21.94 -14.54
C SER A 513 -6.87 -21.04 -13.58
N PHE A 514 -7.50 -20.56 -12.52
CA PHE A 514 -6.84 -19.83 -11.41
C PHE A 514 -7.78 -19.77 -10.20
N VAL A 515 -7.23 -19.35 -9.07
CA VAL A 515 -7.97 -19.21 -7.81
C VAL A 515 -7.66 -17.88 -7.12
N LYS A 516 -8.66 -17.32 -6.44
CA LYS A 516 -8.49 -16.26 -5.44
C LYS A 516 -8.65 -16.91 -4.07
N VAL A 517 -7.61 -16.84 -3.23
CA VAL A 517 -7.58 -17.55 -1.95
C VAL A 517 -7.59 -16.53 -0.82
N ASP A 518 -8.68 -16.50 -0.06
CA ASP A 518 -8.86 -15.64 1.11
C ASP A 518 -8.45 -16.35 2.40
N TYR A 519 -8.50 -15.63 3.52
CA TYR A 519 -8.23 -16.16 4.87
C TYR A 519 -6.84 -16.80 5.04
N GLN A 520 -5.87 -16.38 4.24
CA GLN A 520 -4.52 -16.93 4.35
C GLN A 520 -3.85 -16.54 5.68
N ALA A 521 -4.09 -15.33 6.19
CA ALA A 521 -3.62 -14.93 7.51
C ALA A 521 -4.54 -15.40 8.67
N ALA A 522 -5.66 -16.07 8.38
CA ALA A 522 -6.66 -16.44 9.39
C ALA A 522 -6.14 -17.43 10.43
N PHE A 523 -5.13 -18.22 10.07
CA PHE A 523 -4.46 -19.16 10.99
C PHE A 523 -3.90 -18.47 12.24
N GLU A 524 -3.57 -17.17 12.19
CA GLU A 524 -3.12 -16.42 13.37
C GLU A 524 -4.20 -16.23 14.44
N THR A 525 -5.47 -16.46 14.09
CA THR A 525 -6.60 -16.36 15.03
C THR A 525 -6.92 -17.69 15.72
N LEU A 526 -6.21 -18.77 15.39
CA LEU A 526 -6.49 -20.11 15.91
C LEU A 526 -5.66 -20.48 17.14
N GLU A 527 -6.27 -21.28 17.99
CA GLU A 527 -5.62 -22.14 18.98
C GLU A 527 -6.02 -23.59 18.72
N GLY A 528 -5.06 -24.51 18.81
CA GLY A 528 -5.33 -25.93 18.68
C GLY A 528 -6.05 -26.49 19.91
N TYR A 529 -6.98 -27.42 19.72
CA TYR A 529 -7.52 -28.22 20.83
C TYR A 529 -6.53 -29.35 21.18
N GLY A 530 -5.82 -29.19 22.30
CA GLY A 530 -4.85 -30.17 22.80
C GLY A 530 -3.40 -29.85 22.41
N GLU A 531 -2.43 -30.44 23.12
CA GLU A 531 -1.00 -30.13 22.97
C GLU A 531 -0.37 -30.62 21.64
N GLU A 532 -1.09 -31.39 20.83
CA GLU A 532 -0.57 -32.02 19.60
C GLU A 532 -0.74 -31.16 18.33
N ILE A 533 -1.65 -30.16 18.33
CA ILE A 533 -1.96 -29.37 17.12
C ILE A 533 -1.05 -28.13 17.06
N SER A 534 -0.06 -28.17 16.16
CA SER A 534 0.77 -27.00 15.85
C SER A 534 0.15 -26.17 14.72
N ILE A 535 -0.34 -24.97 15.05
CA ILE A 535 -1.00 -24.05 14.10
C ILE A 535 -0.05 -23.61 12.96
N SER A 536 1.21 -23.27 13.23
CA SER A 536 2.18 -22.99 12.17
C SER A 536 2.48 -24.19 11.27
N ALA A 537 2.54 -25.39 11.83
CA ALA A 537 2.76 -26.58 11.02
C ALA A 537 1.54 -26.88 10.13
N MET A 538 0.33 -26.63 10.65
CA MET A 538 -0.91 -26.70 9.88
C MET A 538 -0.94 -25.63 8.79
N TYR A 539 -0.72 -24.36 9.12
CA TYR A 539 -0.63 -23.25 8.16
C TYR A 539 0.38 -23.54 7.05
N SER A 540 1.58 -24.01 7.41
CA SER A 540 2.62 -24.38 6.45
C SER A 540 2.17 -25.49 5.50
N ALA A 541 1.51 -26.52 6.03
CA ALA A 541 0.99 -27.63 5.22
C ALA A 541 -0.15 -27.18 4.29
N TYR A 542 -1.05 -26.32 4.77
CA TYR A 542 -2.13 -25.72 3.97
C TYR A 542 -1.58 -24.88 2.82
N MET A 543 -0.64 -23.98 3.11
CA MET A 543 0.00 -23.16 2.09
C MET A 543 0.80 -24.00 1.09
N ASP A 544 1.56 -25.00 1.54
CA ASP A 544 2.29 -25.92 0.65
C ASP A 544 1.35 -26.73 -0.25
N ALA A 545 0.26 -27.26 0.32
CA ALA A 545 -0.75 -28.02 -0.41
C ALA A 545 -1.43 -27.15 -1.47
N MET A 546 -1.89 -25.94 -1.09
CA MET A 546 -2.52 -24.98 -2.00
C MET A 546 -1.59 -24.57 -3.13
N GLU A 547 -0.36 -24.13 -2.81
CA GLU A 547 0.61 -23.67 -3.82
C GLU A 547 1.03 -24.81 -4.76
N SER A 548 1.26 -26.02 -4.23
CA SER A 548 1.66 -27.19 -5.03
C SER A 548 0.52 -27.65 -5.95
N ALA A 549 -0.71 -27.68 -5.45
CA ALA A 549 -1.88 -28.03 -6.25
C ALA A 549 -2.15 -26.95 -7.31
N ALA A 550 -2.03 -25.67 -6.97
CA ALA A 550 -2.21 -24.56 -7.92
C ALA A 550 -1.20 -24.69 -9.06
N LEU A 551 0.07 -24.87 -8.74
CA LEU A 551 1.12 -25.04 -9.75
C LEU A 551 0.89 -26.28 -10.61
N ARG A 552 0.40 -27.38 -10.04
CA ARG A 552 0.14 -28.64 -10.76
C ARG A 552 -1.03 -28.53 -11.72
N HIS A 553 -2.14 -27.96 -11.27
CA HIS A 553 -3.42 -27.98 -11.99
C HIS A 553 -3.67 -26.71 -12.81
N PHE A 554 -3.14 -25.58 -12.37
CA PHE A 554 -3.38 -24.28 -13.01
C PHE A 554 -2.10 -23.60 -13.49
N GLY A 555 -0.92 -24.18 -13.22
CA GLY A 555 0.40 -23.65 -13.55
C GLY A 555 0.81 -22.39 -12.76
N PRO A 556 1.94 -21.75 -13.10
CA PRO A 556 2.44 -20.58 -12.39
C PRO A 556 1.51 -19.36 -12.62
N GLY A 557 1.54 -18.40 -11.68
CA GLY A 557 0.75 -17.16 -11.78
C GLY A 557 -0.77 -17.37 -11.70
N SER A 558 -1.23 -18.47 -11.11
CA SER A 558 -2.64 -18.87 -11.06
C SER A 558 -3.30 -18.62 -9.70
N VAL A 559 -2.67 -17.86 -8.81
CA VAL A 559 -3.17 -17.60 -7.45
C VAL A 559 -3.19 -16.10 -7.19
N ILE A 560 -4.35 -15.60 -6.78
CA ILE A 560 -4.52 -14.29 -6.16
C ILE A 560 -4.53 -14.51 -4.65
N TYR A 561 -3.50 -14.02 -3.98
CA TYR A 561 -3.32 -14.10 -2.54
C TYR A 561 -4.11 -12.99 -1.87
N CYS A 562 -5.09 -13.34 -1.04
CA CYS A 562 -6.01 -12.37 -0.44
C CYS A 562 -6.15 -12.60 1.07
N MET A 563 -6.40 -11.52 1.81
CA MET A 563 -6.37 -11.51 3.27
C MET A 563 -5.07 -12.13 3.80
N ALA A 564 -3.97 -11.77 3.14
CA ALA A 564 -2.69 -12.47 3.22
C ALA A 564 -1.55 -11.55 3.69
N GLN A 565 -1.85 -10.35 4.19
CA GLN A 565 -0.82 -9.40 4.65
C GLN A 565 -0.33 -9.74 6.07
N SER A 566 0.10 -10.98 6.28
CA SER A 566 0.72 -11.43 7.53
C SER A 566 2.25 -11.44 7.45
N PRO A 567 2.96 -11.21 8.57
CA PRO A 567 4.41 -11.38 8.62
C PRO A 567 4.87 -12.79 8.21
N GLN A 568 4.07 -13.84 8.46
CA GLN A 568 4.33 -15.20 8.01
C GLN A 568 4.33 -15.31 6.48
N LEU A 569 3.33 -14.73 5.80
CA LEU A 569 3.29 -14.76 4.34
C LEU A 569 4.45 -13.95 3.75
N ILE A 570 4.77 -12.78 4.32
CA ILE A 570 5.90 -11.97 3.91
C ILE A 570 7.20 -12.78 4.01
N ALA A 571 7.44 -13.45 5.15
CA ALA A 571 8.61 -14.30 5.31
C ALA A 571 8.61 -15.46 4.31
N ARG A 572 7.46 -16.11 4.08
CA ARG A 572 7.31 -17.19 3.09
C ARG A 572 7.65 -16.72 1.67
N ALA A 573 7.15 -15.57 1.26
CA ALA A 573 7.44 -14.96 -0.05
C ALA A 573 8.95 -14.68 -0.23
N LEU A 574 9.61 -14.20 0.82
CA LEU A 574 11.05 -13.94 0.82
C LEU A 574 11.89 -15.22 0.80
N GLN A 575 11.43 -16.31 1.43
CA GLN A 575 12.12 -17.60 1.38
C GLN A 575 12.12 -18.22 -0.02
N SER A 576 11.01 -18.08 -0.75
CA SER A 576 10.84 -18.62 -2.10
C SER A 576 11.66 -17.87 -3.15
N SER A 577 11.89 -16.56 -2.94
CA SER A 577 12.62 -15.68 -3.87
C SER A 577 14.15 -15.73 -3.77
N LYS A 578 14.72 -16.63 -2.96
CA LYS A 578 16.18 -16.83 -2.84
C LYS A 578 16.84 -17.52 -4.02
N GLN A 579 16.06 -18.06 -4.94
CA GLN A 579 16.61 -18.66 -6.16
C GLN A 579 16.90 -17.53 -7.14
N GLU A 580 18.17 -17.38 -7.56
CA GLU A 580 18.55 -16.54 -8.70
C GLU A 580 17.90 -17.11 -9.96
N GLN A 581 16.65 -16.71 -10.23
CA GLN A 581 15.98 -16.97 -11.49
C GLN A 581 15.82 -15.64 -12.24
N PRO A 582 15.94 -15.65 -13.58
CA PRO A 582 15.63 -14.48 -14.40
C PRO A 582 14.20 -14.01 -14.14
N GLU A 583 13.93 -12.76 -14.51
CA GLU A 583 12.63 -12.11 -14.35
C GLU A 583 11.47 -13.01 -14.81
N TYR A 584 10.51 -13.26 -13.93
CA TYR A 584 9.34 -14.06 -14.29
C TYR A 584 8.50 -13.27 -15.28
N PRO A 585 8.17 -13.83 -16.46
CA PRO A 585 7.25 -13.18 -17.37
C PRO A 585 5.88 -13.01 -16.68
N PRO A 586 5.06 -12.01 -17.06
CA PRO A 586 3.78 -11.71 -16.40
C PRO A 586 2.90 -12.94 -16.11
N LEU A 587 2.86 -13.91 -17.02
CA LEU A 587 2.15 -15.18 -16.89
C LEU A 587 2.58 -16.08 -15.72
N GLN A 588 3.71 -15.79 -15.09
CA GLN A 588 4.25 -16.56 -13.98
C GLN A 588 4.22 -15.79 -12.65
N ARG A 589 3.67 -14.57 -12.64
CA ARG A 589 3.56 -13.74 -11.43
C ARG A 589 2.25 -14.03 -10.71
N SER A 590 2.33 -14.29 -9.40
CA SER A 590 1.18 -14.35 -8.52
C SER A 590 0.75 -12.95 -8.11
N LEU A 591 -0.53 -12.80 -7.83
CA LEU A 591 -1.10 -11.52 -7.39
C LEU A 591 -1.23 -11.53 -5.87
N ILE A 592 -1.01 -10.40 -5.21
CA ILE A 592 -1.26 -10.27 -3.77
C ILE A 592 -2.05 -9.01 -3.47
N ARG A 593 -3.20 -9.15 -2.81
CA ARG A 593 -4.04 -8.02 -2.39
C ARG A 593 -3.23 -7.06 -1.53
N ASN A 594 -3.25 -5.80 -1.93
CA ASN A 594 -2.38 -4.75 -1.43
C ASN A 594 -3.12 -3.76 -0.50
N SER A 595 -4.42 -3.95 -0.31
CA SER A 595 -5.27 -3.29 0.69
C SER A 595 -6.45 -4.17 1.10
N ASP A 596 -7.17 -3.72 2.13
CA ASP A 596 -8.55 -4.16 2.40
C ASP A 596 -9.49 -3.85 1.23
N ASP A 597 -10.74 -4.29 1.36
CA ASP A 597 -11.71 -4.29 0.26
C ASP A 597 -12.01 -2.91 -0.30
N TYR A 598 -12.26 -2.88 -1.61
CA TYR A 598 -12.89 -1.75 -2.28
C TYR A 598 -14.40 -1.71 -1.97
N PHE A 599 -14.85 -0.62 -1.34
CA PHE A 599 -16.25 -0.39 -0.99
C PHE A 599 -16.90 0.65 -1.94
N PRO A 600 -17.60 0.24 -3.01
CA PRO A 600 -18.12 1.16 -4.04
C PRO A 600 -19.19 2.14 -3.57
N ASP A 601 -19.81 1.87 -2.42
CA ASP A 601 -20.94 2.62 -1.88
C ASP A 601 -20.56 3.38 -0.60
N VAL A 602 -19.28 3.44 -0.25
CA VAL A 602 -18.75 4.19 0.90
C VAL A 602 -17.84 5.32 0.38
N PRO A 603 -18.37 6.54 0.14
CA PRO A 603 -17.62 7.63 -0.48
C PRO A 603 -16.29 7.96 0.20
N SER A 604 -16.26 7.92 1.54
CA SER A 604 -15.04 8.20 2.32
C SER A 604 -13.94 7.15 2.15
N SER A 605 -14.26 5.96 1.62
CA SER A 605 -13.29 4.88 1.44
C SER A 605 -12.43 5.04 0.18
N HIS A 606 -12.89 5.76 -0.85
CA HIS A 606 -12.21 5.82 -2.15
C HIS A 606 -10.81 6.43 -2.07
N SER A 607 -10.69 7.62 -1.47
CA SER A 607 -9.40 8.29 -1.28
C SER A 607 -8.46 7.46 -0.42
N TRP A 608 -8.99 6.89 0.68
CA TRP A 608 -8.22 6.03 1.58
C TRP A 608 -7.72 4.78 0.87
N HIS A 609 -8.54 4.13 0.06
CA HIS A 609 -8.17 2.94 -0.68
C HIS A 609 -6.96 3.21 -1.60
N ILE A 610 -6.95 4.34 -2.32
CA ILE A 610 -5.82 4.72 -3.19
C ILE A 610 -4.58 5.07 -2.37
N GLN A 611 -4.73 5.87 -1.30
CA GLN A 611 -3.65 6.22 -0.38
C GLN A 611 -3.00 4.97 0.23
N CYS A 612 -3.82 4.06 0.76
CA CYS A 612 -3.39 2.82 1.40
C CYS A 612 -2.60 1.96 0.42
N ASN A 613 -3.11 1.76 -0.79
CA ASN A 613 -2.42 0.98 -1.82
C ASN A 613 -1.08 1.59 -2.24
N LEU A 614 -1.04 2.91 -2.46
CA LEU A 614 0.21 3.61 -2.78
C LEU A 614 1.22 3.51 -1.64
N ALA A 615 0.80 3.68 -0.39
CA ALA A 615 1.69 3.54 0.75
C ALA A 615 2.17 2.10 0.94
N ASN A 616 1.29 1.09 0.75
CA ASN A 616 1.66 -0.31 0.86
C ASN A 616 2.59 -0.77 -0.27
N SER A 617 2.53 -0.13 -1.44
CA SER A 617 3.47 -0.42 -2.53
C SER A 617 4.93 -0.31 -2.09
N VAL A 618 5.23 0.58 -1.11
CA VAL A 618 6.57 0.77 -0.53
C VAL A 618 7.23 -0.55 -0.12
N TRP A 619 6.47 -1.39 0.59
CA TRP A 619 6.96 -2.68 1.10
C TRP A 619 6.56 -3.84 0.20
N SER A 620 5.37 -3.82 -0.42
CA SER A 620 4.87 -4.98 -1.17
C SER A 620 5.67 -5.24 -2.44
N ARG A 621 6.25 -4.20 -3.07
CA ARG A 621 7.20 -4.39 -4.17
C ARG A 621 8.49 -5.10 -3.77
N CYS A 622 8.81 -5.13 -2.46
CA CYS A 622 9.99 -5.81 -1.94
C CYS A 622 9.77 -7.32 -1.70
N LEU A 623 8.55 -7.84 -1.88
CA LEU A 623 8.26 -9.29 -1.78
C LEU A 623 8.85 -10.13 -2.92
N GLY A 624 9.54 -9.47 -3.85
CA GLY A 624 10.25 -10.11 -4.95
C GLY A 624 9.42 -10.16 -6.21
N ARG A 625 10.09 -10.54 -7.31
CA ARG A 625 9.59 -10.51 -8.68
C ARG A 625 8.44 -11.51 -8.97
N HIS A 626 8.05 -12.31 -7.98
CA HIS A 626 6.95 -13.27 -8.07
C HIS A 626 5.59 -12.68 -7.73
N PHE A 627 5.55 -11.58 -6.97
CA PHE A 627 4.31 -10.98 -6.51
C PHE A 627 4.08 -9.62 -7.17
N VAL A 628 2.86 -9.42 -7.66
CA VAL A 628 2.39 -8.13 -8.14
C VAL A 628 1.23 -7.66 -7.27
N ALA A 629 1.26 -6.39 -6.90
CA ALA A 629 0.24 -5.80 -6.04
C ALA A 629 -1.12 -5.76 -6.75
N ASP A 630 -2.09 -6.45 -6.17
CA ASP A 630 -3.49 -6.39 -6.54
C ASP A 630 -4.20 -5.29 -5.72
N TRP A 631 -4.66 -4.26 -6.41
CA TRP A 631 -5.34 -3.09 -5.81
C TRP A 631 -6.85 -3.28 -5.73
N ASP A 632 -7.32 -4.52 -5.81
CA ASP A 632 -8.72 -4.89 -5.83
C ASP A 632 -9.50 -4.40 -7.06
N MET A 633 -10.67 -5.01 -7.24
CA MET A 633 -11.66 -4.57 -8.24
C MET A 633 -12.08 -3.11 -8.03
N PHE A 634 -12.72 -2.54 -9.05
CA PHE A 634 -13.51 -1.32 -8.89
C PHE A 634 -14.82 -1.40 -9.67
N LYS A 635 -15.81 -0.61 -9.27
CA LYS A 635 -17.15 -0.59 -9.90
C LYS A 635 -17.26 0.60 -10.86
N PRO A 636 -17.41 0.38 -12.19
CA PRO A 636 -17.66 1.45 -13.14
C PRO A 636 -19.00 2.15 -12.88
N GLY A 637 -19.19 3.34 -13.46
CA GLY A 637 -20.44 4.10 -13.34
C GLY A 637 -20.60 4.90 -12.05
N LYS A 638 -19.64 4.82 -11.13
CA LYS A 638 -19.49 5.69 -9.95
C LYS A 638 -18.75 6.98 -10.29
N GLN A 639 -18.93 8.03 -9.50
CA GLN A 639 -18.25 9.33 -9.67
C GLN A 639 -16.73 9.17 -9.63
N GLU A 640 -16.22 8.25 -8.81
CA GLU A 640 -14.81 7.97 -8.57
C GLU A 640 -14.22 6.95 -9.56
N SER A 641 -15.03 6.40 -10.48
CA SER A 641 -14.61 5.29 -11.37
C SER A 641 -13.37 5.63 -12.19
N GLY A 642 -13.30 6.85 -12.74
CA GLY A 642 -12.15 7.28 -13.53
C GLY A 642 -10.85 7.33 -12.70
N MET A 643 -10.97 7.76 -11.45
CA MET A 643 -9.85 7.77 -10.50
C MET A 643 -9.39 6.33 -10.20
N HIS A 644 -10.33 5.43 -9.96
CA HIS A 644 -10.02 4.02 -9.71
C HIS A 644 -9.41 3.34 -10.93
N ALA A 645 -9.99 3.52 -12.13
CA ALA A 645 -9.44 2.97 -13.37
C ALA A 645 -8.00 3.43 -13.60
N ALA A 646 -7.72 4.73 -13.48
CA ALA A 646 -6.35 5.27 -13.60
C ALA A 646 -5.41 4.71 -12.52
N SER A 647 -5.88 4.52 -11.29
CA SER A 647 -5.08 3.97 -10.18
C SER A 647 -4.67 2.51 -10.38
N ARG A 648 -5.58 1.65 -10.89
CA ARG A 648 -5.25 0.26 -11.21
C ARG A 648 -4.35 0.18 -12.44
N MET A 649 -4.48 1.11 -13.39
CA MET A 649 -3.49 1.19 -14.46
C MET A 649 -2.10 1.53 -13.92
N LEU A 650 -1.98 2.46 -12.98
CA LEU A 650 -0.69 2.79 -12.38
C LEU A 650 -0.08 1.63 -11.57
N SER A 651 -0.89 0.77 -10.97
CA SER A 651 -0.42 -0.20 -9.96
C SER A 651 0.59 -1.23 -10.46
N GLY A 652 0.68 -1.43 -11.79
CA GLY A 652 1.43 -2.52 -12.41
C GLY A 652 0.75 -3.89 -12.28
N GLY A 653 -0.37 -3.98 -11.55
CA GLY A 653 -1.14 -5.19 -11.30
C GLY A 653 -2.42 -5.31 -12.13
N PRO A 654 -3.32 -6.23 -11.72
CA PRO A 654 -4.55 -6.50 -12.44
C PRO A 654 -5.50 -5.30 -12.43
N VAL A 655 -6.23 -5.17 -13.53
CA VAL A 655 -7.30 -4.20 -13.67
C VAL A 655 -8.56 -5.01 -13.92
N TYR A 656 -9.44 -5.05 -12.93
CA TYR A 656 -10.67 -5.81 -13.04
C TYR A 656 -11.83 -5.06 -12.42
N ILE A 657 -12.99 -5.25 -13.04
CA ILE A 657 -14.20 -4.53 -12.70
C ILE A 657 -15.19 -5.43 -12.00
N THR A 658 -16.21 -4.79 -11.43
CA THR A 658 -17.39 -5.43 -10.85
C THR A 658 -18.60 -4.55 -11.14
N GLY A 659 -19.81 -4.98 -10.79
CA GLY A 659 -21.06 -4.31 -11.15
C GLY A 659 -21.72 -4.90 -12.39
N GLY A 660 -22.96 -4.46 -12.63
CA GLY A 660 -23.81 -4.99 -13.69
C GLY A 660 -23.62 -4.32 -15.05
N PRO A 661 -24.34 -4.77 -16.09
CA PRO A 661 -24.26 -4.20 -17.43
C PRO A 661 -24.56 -2.68 -17.49
N SER A 662 -25.43 -2.16 -16.62
CA SER A 662 -25.72 -0.73 -16.52
C SER A 662 -24.53 0.08 -16.02
N ASP A 663 -23.78 -0.46 -15.06
CA ASP A 663 -22.58 0.16 -14.49
C ASP A 663 -21.48 0.24 -15.57
N TYR A 664 -21.29 -0.85 -16.32
CA TYR A 664 -20.34 -0.90 -17.43
C TYR A 664 -20.72 0.07 -18.56
N ARG A 665 -22.02 0.18 -18.90
CA ARG A 665 -22.49 1.09 -19.96
C ARG A 665 -22.26 2.56 -19.63
N SER A 666 -22.38 2.94 -18.36
CA SER A 666 -22.34 4.34 -17.93
C SER A 666 -20.92 4.92 -17.84
N GLN A 667 -19.89 4.10 -18.04
CA GLN A 667 -18.49 4.52 -18.00
C GLN A 667 -17.77 4.14 -19.29
N GLU A 668 -17.12 5.10 -19.95
CA GLU A 668 -16.22 4.82 -21.06
C GLU A 668 -14.85 4.33 -20.55
N LEU A 669 -14.75 3.04 -20.20
CA LEU A 669 -13.52 2.46 -19.63
C LEU A 669 -12.32 2.53 -20.58
N GLY A 670 -12.57 2.48 -21.89
CA GLY A 670 -11.51 2.57 -22.92
C GLY A 670 -10.66 3.85 -22.83
N ARG A 671 -11.18 4.93 -22.22
CA ARG A 671 -10.40 6.16 -21.97
C ARG A 671 -9.26 5.98 -20.97
N TYR A 672 -9.36 4.99 -20.08
CA TYR A 672 -8.39 4.77 -19.01
C TYR A 672 -7.55 3.54 -19.28
N VAL A 673 -8.18 2.45 -19.73
CA VAL A 673 -7.54 1.14 -19.83
C VAL A 673 -7.21 0.76 -21.28
N GLY A 674 -7.55 1.62 -22.25
CA GLY A 674 -7.43 1.33 -23.68
C GLY A 674 -8.59 0.49 -24.21
N THR A 675 -8.82 0.54 -25.52
CA THR A 675 -9.96 -0.14 -26.18
C THR A 675 -9.74 -1.64 -26.37
N SER A 676 -8.49 -2.10 -26.42
CA SER A 676 -8.15 -3.52 -26.55
C SER A 676 -8.41 -4.32 -25.26
N GLY A 677 -8.41 -3.65 -24.10
CA GLY A 677 -8.42 -4.32 -22.80
C GLY A 677 -7.12 -5.08 -22.50
N VAL A 678 -6.08 -4.88 -23.32
CA VAL A 678 -4.72 -5.42 -23.14
C VAL A 678 -3.79 -4.27 -22.80
N PHE A 679 -3.03 -4.43 -21.73
CA PHE A 679 -2.19 -3.39 -21.18
C PHE A 679 -0.70 -3.74 -21.33
N ALA A 680 0.13 -2.75 -21.63
CA ALA A 680 1.58 -2.91 -21.64
C ALA A 680 2.09 -3.29 -20.24
N GLU A 681 3.17 -4.06 -20.17
CA GLU A 681 3.86 -4.30 -18.90
C GLU A 681 4.33 -2.97 -18.27
N ARG A 682 4.17 -2.86 -16.95
CA ARG A 682 4.49 -1.67 -16.16
C ARG A 682 5.30 -2.10 -14.95
N TYR A 683 6.32 -1.32 -14.63
CA TYR A 683 7.12 -1.54 -13.43
C TYR A 683 6.39 -1.08 -12.17
N ALA A 684 7.02 -1.37 -11.02
CA ALA A 684 6.51 -0.98 -9.73
C ALA A 684 6.33 0.55 -9.64
N GLN A 685 5.27 0.93 -8.95
CA GLN A 685 4.87 2.30 -8.72
C GLN A 685 5.64 2.93 -7.55
N PHE A 686 5.93 4.22 -7.67
CA PHE A 686 6.56 5.05 -6.67
C PHE A 686 5.61 6.18 -6.24
N LEU A 687 5.26 6.21 -4.96
CA LEU A 687 4.71 7.39 -4.29
C LEU A 687 5.81 8.45 -4.14
N ASP A 688 5.49 9.73 -4.37
CA ASP A 688 6.43 10.84 -4.14
C ASP A 688 7.03 10.75 -2.72
N CYS A 689 8.37 10.75 -2.65
CA CYS A 689 9.13 10.62 -1.39
C CYS A 689 8.71 11.64 -0.32
N ASN A 690 8.26 12.82 -0.73
CA ASN A 690 7.83 13.85 0.21
C ASN A 690 6.49 13.55 0.86
N LEU A 691 5.63 12.78 0.16
CA LEU A 691 4.28 12.41 0.58
C LEU A 691 4.25 11.08 1.35
N LEU A 692 5.35 10.31 1.35
CA LEU A 692 5.47 9.04 2.10
C LEU A 692 5.06 9.16 3.57
N PHE A 693 5.29 10.31 4.18
CA PHE A 693 5.14 10.53 5.62
C PHE A 693 3.88 11.33 5.97
N SER A 694 2.89 11.39 5.05
CA SER A 694 1.68 12.16 5.27
C SER A 694 0.44 11.42 4.76
N ASP A 695 -0.62 11.48 5.56
CA ASP A 695 -1.94 11.02 5.16
C ASP A 695 -2.59 12.05 4.24
N MET A 696 -2.43 11.86 2.92
CA MET A 696 -2.95 12.82 1.94
C MET A 696 -4.48 12.87 1.88
N THR A 697 -5.19 11.97 2.58
CA THR A 697 -6.65 12.08 2.73
C THR A 697 -7.06 13.14 3.77
N LYS A 698 -6.11 13.58 4.60
CA LYS A 698 -6.31 14.56 5.69
C LYS A 698 -5.58 15.89 5.45
N VAL A 699 -4.83 15.99 4.36
CA VAL A 699 -3.94 17.12 4.05
C VAL A 699 -4.44 17.84 2.80
N SER A 700 -4.29 19.17 2.78
CA SER A 700 -4.64 20.01 1.61
C SER A 700 -3.56 19.93 0.53
N GLY A 701 -3.39 18.77 -0.09
CA GLY A 701 -2.39 18.51 -1.14
C GLY A 701 -2.80 17.42 -2.12
N LEU A 702 -2.15 17.39 -3.29
CA LEU A 702 -2.37 16.35 -4.29
C LEU A 702 -1.49 15.13 -3.99
N LEU A 703 -2.09 13.95 -4.05
CA LEU A 703 -1.38 12.68 -3.95
C LEU A 703 -0.78 12.34 -5.32
N THR A 704 0.54 12.21 -5.37
CA THR A 704 1.29 12.01 -6.62
C THR A 704 2.08 10.72 -6.61
N ALA A 705 2.05 10.02 -7.73
CA ALA A 705 2.79 8.78 -7.91
C ALA A 705 3.18 8.60 -9.38
N SER A 706 4.17 7.75 -9.60
CA SER A 706 4.74 7.51 -10.92
C SER A 706 5.18 6.06 -11.10
N ALA A 707 5.11 5.55 -12.33
CA ALA A 707 5.56 4.22 -12.69
C ALA A 707 6.26 4.24 -14.06
N ALA A 708 7.30 3.45 -14.24
CA ALA A 708 7.93 3.28 -15.55
C ALA A 708 7.13 2.32 -16.43
N ALA A 709 6.99 2.69 -17.69
CA ALA A 709 6.41 1.89 -18.75
C ALA A 709 7.51 1.62 -19.80
N PRO A 710 8.38 0.63 -19.58
CA PRO A 710 9.59 0.41 -20.39
C PRO A 710 9.26 0.16 -21.86
N ASN A 711 8.24 -0.65 -22.14
CA ASN A 711 7.80 -0.96 -23.51
C ASN A 711 7.27 0.26 -24.28
N ALA A 712 6.97 1.36 -23.58
CA ALA A 712 6.49 2.60 -24.16
C ALA A 712 7.51 3.74 -24.06
N GLU A 713 8.72 3.49 -23.54
CA GLU A 713 9.74 4.51 -23.25
C GLU A 713 9.15 5.72 -22.52
N ALA A 714 8.26 5.46 -21.55
CA ALA A 714 7.45 6.49 -20.92
C ALA A 714 7.40 6.34 -19.40
N VAL A 715 7.14 7.47 -18.72
CA VAL A 715 6.78 7.51 -17.30
C VAL A 715 5.30 7.86 -17.18
N LEU A 716 4.56 6.97 -16.55
CA LEU A 716 3.18 7.23 -16.14
C LEU A 716 3.22 8.06 -14.86
N VAL A 717 2.51 9.19 -14.86
CA VAL A 717 2.33 10.05 -13.69
C VAL A 717 0.85 10.14 -13.38
N THR A 718 0.49 9.92 -12.13
CA THR A 718 -0.87 10.10 -11.63
C THR A 718 -0.91 11.14 -10.54
N VAL A 719 -1.98 11.92 -10.57
CA VAL A 719 -2.24 13.00 -9.63
C VAL A 719 -3.67 12.85 -9.15
N TYR A 720 -3.83 12.63 -7.85
CA TYR A 720 -5.13 12.44 -7.22
C TYR A 720 -5.42 13.61 -6.29
N ASN A 721 -6.64 14.13 -6.39
CA ASN A 721 -7.19 14.95 -5.32
C ASN A 721 -7.97 14.01 -4.39
N THR A 722 -7.38 13.74 -3.22
CA THR A 722 -7.94 12.84 -2.21
C THR A 722 -8.88 13.55 -1.23
N THR A 723 -9.15 14.84 -1.44
CA THR A 723 -10.02 15.67 -0.60
C THR A 723 -11.26 16.15 -1.37
N SER A 724 -12.25 16.69 -0.67
CA SER A 724 -13.43 17.30 -1.29
C SER A 724 -13.18 18.70 -1.85
N ASN A 725 -12.04 19.32 -1.54
CA ASN A 725 -11.73 20.68 -1.95
C ASN A 725 -11.11 20.65 -3.35
N ASN A 726 -11.47 21.56 -4.26
CA ASN A 726 -10.74 21.70 -5.51
C ASN A 726 -9.29 22.13 -5.21
N LEU A 727 -8.31 21.38 -5.73
CA LEU A 727 -6.89 21.61 -5.49
C LEU A 727 -6.15 21.94 -6.80
N VAL A 728 -5.19 22.87 -6.74
CA VAL A 728 -4.23 23.15 -7.82
C VAL A 728 -2.83 23.09 -7.23
N SER A 729 -1.93 22.33 -7.83
CA SER A 729 -0.53 22.29 -7.38
C SER A 729 0.42 22.10 -8.56
N SER A 730 1.66 22.52 -8.39
CA SER A 730 2.75 22.15 -9.31
C SER A 730 3.51 20.95 -8.78
N ILE A 731 3.84 20.03 -9.67
CA ILE A 731 4.61 18.83 -9.33
C ILE A 731 5.92 18.91 -10.10
N PRO A 732 7.07 19.15 -9.43
CA PRO A 732 8.36 19.12 -10.09
C PRO A 732 8.61 17.72 -10.63
N LEU A 733 8.76 17.60 -11.95
CA LEU A 733 8.97 16.31 -12.60
C LEU A 733 10.21 15.58 -12.07
N SER A 734 11.27 16.30 -11.71
CA SER A 734 12.48 15.72 -11.11
C SER A 734 12.19 14.82 -9.90
N ARG A 735 11.20 15.18 -9.07
CA ARG A 735 10.79 14.39 -7.89
C ARG A 735 10.17 13.05 -8.24
N LEU A 736 9.56 12.95 -9.42
CA LEU A 736 8.94 11.71 -9.90
C LEU A 736 9.94 10.83 -10.63
N TYR A 737 10.96 11.42 -11.26
CA TYR A 737 11.99 10.70 -12.01
C TYR A 737 13.06 10.04 -11.13
N GLU A 738 13.44 10.64 -9.99
CA GLU A 738 14.59 10.18 -9.18
C GLU A 738 14.51 8.70 -8.76
N ASN A 739 13.30 8.19 -8.48
CA ASN A 739 13.14 6.79 -8.09
C ASN A 739 13.03 5.83 -9.28
N ILE A 740 12.50 6.30 -10.41
CA ILE A 740 12.35 5.48 -11.61
C ILE A 740 13.72 5.11 -12.18
N MET A 741 14.64 6.07 -12.24
CA MET A 741 16.00 5.84 -12.73
C MET A 741 16.79 4.83 -11.87
N LEU A 742 16.34 4.53 -10.65
CA LEU A 742 16.97 3.53 -9.79
C LEU A 742 16.51 2.10 -10.07
N GLU A 743 15.32 1.93 -10.63
CA GLU A 743 14.77 0.60 -10.91
C GLU A 743 15.15 0.09 -12.30
N THR A 744 15.41 0.99 -13.25
CA THR A 744 15.63 0.59 -14.64
C THR A 744 17.04 0.11 -14.94
N ASP A 745 18.04 0.36 -14.06
CA ASP A 745 19.49 0.23 -14.35
C ASP A 745 19.94 0.89 -15.69
N ASP A 746 19.03 1.58 -16.36
CA ASP A 746 19.13 2.10 -17.70
C ASP A 746 19.01 3.62 -17.60
N THR A 747 20.10 4.29 -17.93
CA THR A 747 20.28 5.73 -17.84
C THR A 747 19.78 6.48 -19.07
N SER A 748 19.19 5.76 -20.05
CA SER A 748 18.78 6.30 -21.34
C SER A 748 17.49 7.10 -21.28
#